data_AF-A0A804QZH9-F1
#
_entry.id   AF-A0A804QZH9-F1
#
_cell.length_a   1.000
_cell.length_b   1.000
_cell.length_c   1.000
_cell.angle_alpha   90.00
_cell.angle_beta   90.00
_cell.angle_gamma   90.00
#
_symmetry.space_group_name_H-M   'P 1'
#
loop_
_entity.id
_entity.type
_entity.pdbx_description
1 polymer ?
#
loop_
_entity_poly.entity_id
_entity_poly.type
_entity_poly.pdbx_seq_one_letter_code
_entity_poly.pdbx_strand_id
1 'polypeptide(L)'
;MPSCLLPGIAPRPPPAALRSLLLRRSRMASSGPARAFQLRLNPLTGDSEWLVVDEAETEAEVAAPAPTHHKQLLAATSYLDMLNDASRNRAYRLAIDATVTDPTSRVLDIGAGTGLLSMMAARALAAAGGEGRGSVSACESYLPMGKLTRRVLRANGMENKVKVFHKRSDELGVGVELDSRPDILVSEILDSELLGEGLIPTLQHAHDMLLVKNPKTVPYRATTYGVLVESTSLWKMHDLHSNEANAEDGVRLIPSGTQIVLSVKSQQHAMQCDALADEIRLLSEPFKVFEFDFSERPDSHRETKIEIKATADGHAHAIVSWWVLQLDSSGSVFYSTAPRWVRQSSGVDLPQYANGTKDWCDHWKQCVWFIQGTGAPAKKDQTLSLSASHNQTSISYQLNINDEGSRSPKSNHLTLLPERVALYGDKVWRSALISVIRNYTSERSSPICIVADDSVFLALIVSFLLPSSKVLAMFPCLRDSGLNYLQAVADANNLSMDRIKVIGKKASSLTTNDLNHEKVNMLVGEPFYHGSEGMLPWQNLRFWNERTLLDPLLSEDAFIMPCKGILRFCAMSLPDLWRSRRSLKDVEGFDHSVVNDTLGACGDLPGEQQGPCLPYYVWQCGYTKKLSEVYSLMDLNFSEPIHSCFGETKVEFAHDGTCHGFAVWIDWVLDKENSIVISTGPGKESRYWKQGVQLLSTPVQVNPANSVMHVEANFDADIGELTFKSTTLS
;
A
#
# COMPACT_ATOMS: atom_id res chain seq x y z
N MET A 1 1.70 12.98 5.60
CA MET A 1 2.18 11.92 4.70
C MET A 1 2.14 10.57 5.40
N PRO A 2 1.13 9.74 5.10
CA PRO A 2 1.23 8.30 5.22
C PRO A 2 0.95 7.54 3.90
N SER A 3 0.72 8.20 2.76
CA SER A 3 0.37 7.54 1.49
C SER A 3 1.56 7.26 0.56
N CYS A 4 2.65 8.05 0.64
CA CYS A 4 3.84 7.86 -0.22
C CYS A 4 4.89 6.90 0.37
N LEU A 5 4.69 6.41 1.60
CA LEU A 5 5.56 5.43 2.26
C LEU A 5 4.67 4.31 2.78
N LEU A 6 5.11 3.07 2.58
CA LEU A 6 4.46 1.82 2.99
C LEU A 6 3.53 2.00 4.22
N PRO A 7 2.22 1.70 4.11
CA PRO A 7 1.30 1.86 5.22
C PRO A 7 1.65 0.81 6.28
N GLY A 8 2.11 1.23 7.46
CA GLY A 8 2.40 0.26 8.52
C GLY A 8 2.97 0.79 9.83
N ILE A 9 3.71 1.91 9.86
CA ILE A 9 4.33 2.36 11.11
C ILE A 9 4.25 3.88 11.23
N ALA A 10 3.40 4.37 12.13
CA ALA A 10 3.50 5.75 12.60
C ALA A 10 4.83 5.90 13.37
N PRO A 11 5.75 6.79 12.96
CA PRO A 11 6.96 6.99 13.73
C PRO A 11 6.58 7.66 15.06
N ARG A 12 7.02 7.07 16.19
CA ARG A 12 6.95 7.75 17.49
C ARG A 12 7.73 9.07 17.39
N PRO A 13 7.23 10.18 17.95
CA PRO A 13 8.04 11.37 18.10
C PRO A 13 9.25 11.03 19.01
N PRO A 14 10.41 11.68 18.82
CA PRO A 14 11.56 11.43 19.66
C PRO A 14 11.21 11.76 21.13
N PRO A 15 11.85 11.09 22.10
CA PRO A 15 11.54 11.28 23.52
C PRO A 15 11.61 12.76 23.93
N ALA A 16 10.76 13.14 24.90
CA ALA A 16 10.47 14.50 25.33
C ALA A 16 11.67 15.37 25.79
N ALA A 17 12.89 14.82 25.77
CA ALA A 17 14.14 15.54 26.02
C ALA A 17 14.55 16.51 24.88
N LEU A 18 13.88 16.51 23.73
CA LEU A 18 14.11 17.47 22.63
C LEU A 18 13.12 18.66 22.60
N ARG A 19 12.05 18.65 23.40
CA ARG A 19 11.04 19.74 23.42
C ARG A 19 11.47 20.98 24.21
N SER A 20 12.52 20.90 25.04
CA SER A 20 12.96 22.01 25.90
C SER A 20 14.11 22.86 25.32
N LEU A 21 14.61 22.54 24.12
CA LEU A 21 15.69 23.29 23.44
C LEU A 21 15.22 24.16 22.25
N LEU A 22 13.93 24.15 21.92
CA LEU A 22 13.36 24.89 20.77
C LEU A 22 12.71 26.24 21.13
N LEU A 23 12.73 26.67 22.39
CA LEU A 23 12.14 27.96 22.84
C LEU A 23 13.15 29.05 23.18
N ARG A 24 14.45 28.83 22.93
CA ARG A 24 15.50 29.86 23.05
C ARG A 24 16.60 29.66 22.02
N ARG A 25 16.37 30.08 20.77
CA ARG A 25 17.48 30.47 19.88
C ARG A 25 17.17 31.79 19.18
N SER A 26 17.90 32.79 19.66
CA SER A 26 18.18 34.08 19.04
C SER A 26 18.57 33.94 17.58
N ARG A 27 18.16 34.94 16.79
CA ARG A 27 18.64 35.28 15.45
C ARG A 27 20.15 35.05 15.29
N MET A 28 20.53 33.92 14.70
CA MET A 28 21.75 33.80 13.90
C MET A 28 21.46 32.80 12.79
N ALA A 29 21.35 33.31 11.56
CA ALA A 29 21.33 32.51 10.36
C ALA A 29 22.71 31.87 10.19
N SER A 30 22.82 30.60 10.53
CA SER A 30 23.83 29.71 9.96
C SER A 30 23.08 28.71 9.07
N SER A 31 23.08 28.95 7.76
CA SER A 31 22.55 28.03 6.75
C SER A 31 23.54 26.87 6.59
N GLY A 32 23.47 25.87 7.48
CA GLY A 32 24.00 24.55 7.16
C GLY A 32 23.10 23.88 6.11
N PRO A 33 23.63 22.97 5.26
CA PRO A 33 22.80 22.25 4.30
C PRO A 33 21.70 21.48 5.05
N ALA A 34 20.44 21.59 4.63
CA ALA A 34 19.37 20.85 5.29
C ALA A 34 19.60 19.35 5.11
N ARG A 35 19.22 18.57 6.12
CA ARG A 35 19.31 17.11 6.10
C ARG A 35 17.91 16.54 6.29
N ALA A 36 17.53 15.57 5.47
CA ALA A 36 16.35 14.75 5.68
C ALA A 36 16.76 13.34 6.11
N PHE A 37 15.90 12.69 6.89
CA PHE A 37 16.06 11.28 7.26
C PHE A 37 14.95 10.49 6.59
N GLN A 38 15.32 9.37 5.99
CA GLN A 38 14.39 8.46 5.36
C GLN A 38 14.39 7.12 6.09
N LEU A 39 13.20 6.69 6.50
CA LEU A 39 13.01 5.42 7.20
C LEU A 39 13.07 4.26 6.21
N ARG A 40 13.81 3.21 6.57
CA ARG A 40 13.87 1.92 5.90
C ARG A 40 13.61 0.82 6.94
N LEU A 41 13.06 -0.31 6.51
CA LEU A 41 13.00 -1.52 7.34
C LEU A 41 14.07 -2.51 6.90
N ASN A 42 14.78 -3.10 7.86
CA ASN A 42 15.68 -4.21 7.64
C ASN A 42 14.86 -5.49 7.35
N PRO A 43 15.03 -6.16 6.20
CA PRO A 43 14.23 -7.33 5.83
C PRO A 43 14.36 -8.51 6.79
N LEU A 44 15.54 -8.72 7.40
CA LEU A 44 15.83 -9.87 8.25
C LEU A 44 15.40 -9.69 9.70
N THR A 45 15.33 -8.45 10.19
CA THR A 45 15.03 -8.17 11.59
C THR A 45 13.71 -7.40 11.79
N GLY A 46 13.19 -6.78 10.73
CA GLY A 46 12.07 -5.83 10.80
C GLY A 46 12.41 -4.53 11.54
N ASP A 47 13.68 -4.29 11.88
CA ASP A 47 14.10 -3.07 12.56
C ASP A 47 14.10 -1.87 11.61
N SER A 48 13.77 -0.71 12.16
CA SER A 48 13.84 0.56 11.44
C SER A 48 15.28 1.08 11.35
N GLU A 49 15.74 1.33 10.12
CA GLU A 49 17.01 1.99 9.77
C GLU A 49 16.73 3.40 9.23
N TRP A 50 17.63 4.35 9.48
CA TRP A 50 17.51 5.72 8.97
C TRP A 50 18.62 6.01 7.96
N LEU A 51 18.23 6.35 6.73
CA LEU A 51 19.12 6.86 5.69
C LEU A 51 19.15 8.40 5.75
N VAL A 52 20.34 8.99 5.61
CA VAL A 52 20.51 10.45 5.58
C VAL A 52 20.50 10.94 4.14
N VAL A 53 19.77 12.02 3.88
CA VAL A 53 19.72 12.74 2.60
C VAL A 53 20.19 14.17 2.84
N ASP A 54 21.35 14.54 2.32
CA ASP A 54 21.87 15.92 2.40
C ASP A 54 21.28 16.79 1.28
N GLU A 55 20.90 18.04 1.55
CA GLU A 55 20.29 18.96 0.57
C GLU A 55 21.29 19.52 -0.45
N ALA A 56 22.55 19.71 -0.05
CA ALA A 56 23.60 20.18 -0.94
C ALA A 56 24.16 19.00 -1.74
N GLU A 57 23.89 18.99 -3.05
CA GLU A 57 24.64 18.18 -4.01
C GLU A 57 25.76 19.03 -4.59
N THR A 58 26.99 18.53 -4.52
CA THR A 58 28.10 19.07 -5.30
C THR A 58 27.83 18.82 -6.80
N GLU A 59 28.33 19.66 -7.71
CA GLU A 59 28.17 19.44 -9.17
C GLU A 59 28.62 18.02 -9.59
N ALA A 60 29.58 17.42 -8.88
CA ALA A 60 30.01 16.04 -9.06
C ALA A 60 28.95 15.00 -8.67
N GLU A 61 28.14 15.25 -7.64
CA GLU A 61 27.04 14.36 -7.22
C GLU A 61 25.84 14.45 -8.17
N VAL A 62 25.61 15.60 -8.81
CA VAL A 62 24.56 15.75 -9.84
C VAL A 62 24.82 14.87 -11.07
N ALA A 63 26.11 14.62 -11.37
CA ALA A 63 26.54 13.72 -12.45
C ALA A 63 26.62 12.25 -12.02
N ALA A 64 26.70 11.97 -10.71
CA ALA A 64 26.81 10.62 -10.19
C ALA A 64 25.41 9.97 -10.06
N PRO A 65 25.25 8.68 -10.40
CA PRO A 65 24.00 7.97 -10.15
C PRO A 65 23.68 8.01 -8.64
N ALA A 66 22.42 8.28 -8.28
CA ALA A 66 22.00 8.19 -6.89
C ALA A 66 22.36 6.81 -6.29
N PRO A 67 22.76 6.73 -5.01
CA PRO A 67 23.08 5.45 -4.36
C PRO A 67 21.94 4.45 -4.62
N THR A 68 22.27 3.21 -4.98
CA THR A 68 21.31 2.19 -5.45
C THR A 68 20.11 2.03 -4.50
N HIS A 69 20.32 2.18 -3.19
CA HIS A 69 19.28 2.10 -2.18
C HIS A 69 18.26 3.27 -2.23
N HIS A 70 18.69 4.49 -2.57
CA HIS A 70 17.77 5.63 -2.77
C HIS A 70 16.87 5.41 -3.98
N LYS A 71 17.44 4.85 -5.07
CA LYS A 71 16.68 4.52 -6.29
C LYS A 71 15.58 3.52 -6.01
N GLN A 72 15.88 2.44 -5.29
CA GLN A 72 14.87 1.42 -4.96
C GLN A 72 13.71 1.99 -4.13
N LEU A 73 13.98 2.90 -3.20
CA LEU A 73 12.96 3.45 -2.33
C LEU A 73 12.03 4.43 -3.05
N LEU A 74 12.57 5.27 -3.94
CA LEU A 74 11.75 6.12 -4.81
C LEU A 74 11.05 5.32 -5.90
N ALA A 75 11.63 4.22 -6.37
CA ALA A 75 10.99 3.33 -7.34
C ALA A 75 9.70 2.68 -6.81
N ALA A 76 9.57 2.51 -5.49
CA ALA A 76 8.34 2.01 -4.88
C ALA A 76 7.22 3.06 -4.77
N THR A 77 7.50 4.34 -5.01
CA THR A 77 6.50 5.42 -4.94
C THR A 77 5.57 5.44 -6.15
N SER A 78 4.51 6.25 -6.09
CA SER A 78 3.52 6.43 -7.16
C SER A 78 3.89 7.50 -8.19
N TYR A 79 4.98 8.27 -8.00
CA TYR A 79 5.31 9.41 -8.88
C TYR A 79 5.39 9.03 -10.36
N LEU A 80 5.97 7.88 -10.67
CA LEU A 80 6.11 7.42 -12.04
C LEU A 80 4.76 7.04 -12.68
N ASP A 81 3.86 6.43 -11.90
CA ASP A 81 2.50 6.12 -12.34
C ASP A 81 1.69 7.39 -12.58
N MET A 82 1.79 8.37 -11.67
CA MET A 82 1.14 9.68 -11.81
C MET A 82 1.59 10.42 -13.08
N LEU A 83 2.87 10.33 -13.44
CA LEU A 83 3.40 10.93 -14.66
C LEU A 83 3.03 10.14 -15.93
N ASN A 84 2.82 8.83 -15.81
CA ASN A 84 2.34 7.98 -16.91
C ASN A 84 0.82 8.06 -17.13
N ASP A 85 0.06 8.62 -16.18
CA ASP A 85 -1.37 8.90 -16.36
C ASP A 85 -1.59 10.11 -17.29
N ALA A 86 -1.57 9.83 -18.60
CA ALA A 86 -1.79 10.82 -19.64
C ALA A 86 -3.17 11.50 -19.53
N SER A 87 -4.18 10.78 -19.03
CA SER A 87 -5.54 11.31 -18.88
C SER A 87 -5.60 12.37 -17.78
N ARG A 88 -4.95 12.12 -16.63
CA ARG A 88 -4.75 13.09 -15.53
C ARG A 88 -3.98 14.30 -16.02
N ASN A 89 -2.82 14.08 -16.62
CA ASN A 89 -1.90 15.15 -17.01
C ASN A 89 -2.54 16.09 -18.05
N ARG A 90 -3.26 15.52 -19.03
CA ARG A 90 -4.00 16.29 -20.03
C ARG A 90 -5.13 17.11 -19.41
N ALA A 91 -5.89 16.53 -18.49
CA ALA A 91 -7.00 17.22 -17.84
C ALA A 91 -6.48 18.41 -17.02
N TYR A 92 -5.41 18.22 -16.24
CA TYR A 92 -4.76 19.33 -15.52
C TYR A 92 -4.23 20.41 -16.47
N ARG A 93 -3.56 20.04 -17.58
CA ARG A 93 -3.10 21.03 -18.56
C ARG A 93 -4.26 21.87 -19.09
N LEU A 94 -5.33 21.24 -19.57
CA LEU A 94 -6.47 21.95 -20.16
C LEU A 94 -7.11 22.92 -19.15
N ALA A 95 -7.24 22.51 -17.90
CA ALA A 95 -7.79 23.36 -16.85
C ALA A 95 -6.85 24.53 -16.46
N ILE A 96 -5.54 24.27 -16.38
CA ILE A 96 -4.53 25.32 -16.12
C ILE A 96 -4.52 26.34 -17.27
N ASP A 97 -4.48 25.88 -18.51
CA ASP A 97 -4.52 26.74 -19.71
C ASP A 97 -5.79 27.62 -19.72
N ALA A 98 -6.95 27.07 -19.32
CA ALA A 98 -8.20 27.80 -19.22
C ALA A 98 -8.29 28.78 -18.03
N THR A 99 -7.51 28.54 -16.96
CA THR A 99 -7.57 29.32 -15.72
C THR A 99 -6.56 30.48 -15.73
N VAL A 100 -5.36 30.22 -16.25
CA VAL A 100 -4.21 31.13 -16.27
C VAL A 100 -4.22 31.97 -17.55
N THR A 101 -5.15 32.92 -17.61
CA THR A 101 -5.37 33.76 -18.80
C THR A 101 -4.86 35.20 -18.65
N ASP A 102 -4.59 35.64 -17.42
CA ASP A 102 -4.07 36.99 -17.15
C ASP A 102 -2.54 36.91 -16.96
N PRO A 103 -1.74 37.62 -17.80
CA PRO A 103 -0.29 37.58 -17.74
C PRO A 103 0.32 38.16 -16.45
N THR A 104 -0.48 38.80 -15.61
CA THR A 104 -0.08 39.32 -14.29
C THR A 104 -0.39 38.37 -13.13
N SER A 105 -1.01 37.21 -13.41
CA SER A 105 -1.42 36.27 -12.37
C SER A 105 -0.23 35.72 -11.60
N ARG A 106 -0.43 35.51 -10.29
CA ARG A 106 0.53 34.81 -9.42
C ARG A 106 -0.03 33.44 -9.08
N VAL A 107 0.66 32.40 -9.51
CA VAL A 107 0.26 31.00 -9.33
C VAL A 107 1.05 30.38 -8.19
N LEU A 108 0.37 29.65 -7.31
CA LEU A 108 0.99 28.79 -6.30
C LEU A 108 0.65 27.33 -6.56
N ASP A 109 1.68 26.49 -6.70
CA ASP A 109 1.59 25.04 -6.82
C ASP A 109 1.94 24.38 -5.47
N ILE A 110 0.95 23.75 -4.82
CA ILE A 110 1.15 23.04 -3.55
C ILE A 110 1.24 21.54 -3.81
N GLY A 111 2.36 20.93 -3.40
CA GLY A 111 2.65 19.52 -3.67
C GLY A 111 3.27 19.35 -5.05
N ALA A 112 4.34 20.11 -5.33
CA ALA A 112 4.83 20.27 -6.69
C ALA A 112 5.35 18.98 -7.34
N GLY A 113 5.80 17.98 -6.57
CA GLY A 113 6.33 16.73 -7.09
C GLY A 113 7.49 16.97 -8.05
N THR A 114 7.33 16.63 -9.34
CA THR A 114 8.36 16.92 -10.37
C THR A 114 8.29 18.34 -10.93
N GLY A 115 7.29 19.14 -10.54
CA GLY A 115 7.06 20.49 -11.05
C GLY A 115 6.23 20.53 -12.34
N LEU A 116 5.60 19.41 -12.73
CA LEU A 116 4.80 19.33 -13.97
C LEU A 116 3.70 20.40 -14.02
N LEU A 117 2.91 20.55 -12.95
CA LEU A 117 1.82 21.53 -12.90
C LEU A 117 2.35 22.97 -12.90
N SER A 118 3.44 23.21 -12.16
CA SER A 118 4.18 24.48 -12.20
C SER A 118 4.67 24.84 -13.61
N MET A 119 5.21 23.89 -14.36
CA MET A 119 5.67 24.11 -15.74
C MET A 119 4.49 24.39 -16.69
N MET A 120 3.37 23.68 -16.52
CA MET A 120 2.12 23.99 -17.26
C MET A 120 1.66 25.41 -16.98
N ALA A 121 1.63 25.84 -15.71
CA ALA A 121 1.23 27.19 -15.32
C ALA A 121 2.19 28.27 -15.88
N ALA A 122 3.50 28.03 -15.83
CA ALA A 122 4.49 28.94 -16.40
C ALA A 122 4.36 29.06 -17.93
N ARG A 123 4.05 27.96 -18.63
CA ARG A 123 3.76 27.98 -20.08
C ARG A 123 2.48 28.75 -20.38
N ALA A 124 1.41 28.53 -19.60
CA ALA A 124 0.15 29.26 -19.77
C ALA A 124 0.31 30.77 -19.52
N LEU A 125 1.05 31.18 -18.48
CA LEU A 125 1.41 32.58 -18.26
C LEU A 125 2.16 33.19 -19.45
N ALA A 126 3.14 32.46 -20.01
CA ALA A 126 3.88 32.95 -21.17
C ALA A 126 2.97 33.09 -22.40
N ALA A 127 2.03 32.17 -22.61
CA ALA A 127 1.06 32.23 -23.70
C ALA A 127 0.03 33.37 -23.54
N ALA A 128 -0.31 33.75 -22.30
CA ALA A 128 -1.13 34.93 -22.01
C ALA A 128 -0.41 36.26 -22.34
N GLY A 129 0.89 36.22 -22.61
CA GLY A 129 1.72 37.38 -22.96
C GLY A 129 2.36 38.05 -21.73
N GLY A 130 2.87 39.27 -21.91
CA GLY A 130 3.37 40.07 -20.79
C GLY A 130 4.50 39.42 -19.97
N GLU A 131 5.51 38.85 -20.64
CA GLU A 131 6.61 38.12 -19.98
C GLU A 131 7.18 38.87 -18.77
N GLY A 132 7.30 38.14 -17.65
CA GLY A 132 7.85 38.65 -16.39
C GLY A 132 6.88 39.43 -15.52
N ARG A 133 5.61 39.61 -15.93
CA ARG A 133 4.60 40.30 -15.11
C ARG A 133 3.90 39.40 -14.09
N GLY A 134 3.78 38.11 -14.39
CA GLY A 134 3.24 37.08 -13.50
C GLY A 134 4.35 36.22 -12.91
N SER A 135 4.00 35.33 -11.99
CA SER A 135 4.96 34.43 -11.35
C SER A 135 4.34 33.07 -11.01
N VAL A 136 5.20 32.05 -10.97
CA VAL A 136 4.85 30.71 -10.47
C VAL A 136 5.74 30.40 -9.27
N SER A 137 5.11 30.16 -8.13
CA SER A 137 5.76 29.64 -6.93
C SER A 137 5.29 28.22 -6.69
N ALA A 138 6.19 27.35 -6.22
CA ALA A 138 5.89 25.95 -5.98
C ALA A 138 6.47 25.52 -4.63
N CYS A 139 5.77 24.67 -3.89
CA CYS A 139 6.33 24.06 -2.69
C CYS A 139 6.26 22.52 -2.74
N GLU A 140 7.38 21.90 -2.40
CA GLU A 140 7.51 20.46 -2.22
C GLU A 140 8.16 20.20 -0.87
N SER A 141 7.52 19.40 -0.03
CA SER A 141 7.97 19.15 1.34
C SER A 141 8.96 17.99 1.45
N TYR A 142 8.96 17.09 0.46
CA TYR A 142 9.79 15.91 0.47
C TYR A 142 11.10 16.18 -0.28
N LEU A 143 12.19 16.33 0.49
CA LEU A 143 13.51 16.76 -0.02
C LEU A 143 13.98 16.05 -1.29
N PRO A 144 13.94 14.71 -1.39
CA PRO A 144 14.37 14.01 -2.61
C PRO A 144 13.58 14.46 -3.85
N MET A 145 12.27 14.70 -3.70
CA MET A 145 11.45 15.22 -4.78
C MET A 145 11.74 16.67 -5.09
N GLY A 146 11.91 17.53 -4.08
CA GLY A 146 12.29 18.93 -4.30
C GLY A 146 13.62 19.08 -5.07
N LYS A 147 14.58 18.18 -4.85
CA LYS A 147 15.81 18.08 -5.67
C LYS A 147 15.51 17.66 -7.10
N LEU A 148 14.67 16.63 -7.28
CA LEU A 148 14.25 16.17 -8.60
C LEU A 148 13.50 17.27 -9.37
N THR A 149 12.60 18.02 -8.72
CA THR A 149 11.89 19.18 -9.30
C THR A 149 12.87 20.16 -9.95
N ARG A 150 13.94 20.54 -9.24
CA ARG A 150 14.94 21.49 -9.76
C ARG A 150 15.67 20.95 -10.99
N ARG A 151 16.02 19.66 -10.98
CA ARG A 151 16.65 18.98 -12.13
C ARG A 151 15.70 18.98 -13.35
N VAL A 152 14.42 18.69 -13.15
CA VAL A 152 13.39 18.73 -14.21
C VAL A 152 13.22 20.15 -14.76
N LEU A 153 13.11 21.16 -13.90
CA LEU A 153 12.99 22.56 -14.31
C LEU A 153 14.21 23.02 -15.13
N ARG A 154 15.42 22.63 -14.72
CA ARG A 154 16.65 22.94 -15.46
C ARG A 154 16.67 22.29 -16.83
N ALA A 155 16.31 21.01 -16.94
CA ALA A 155 16.24 20.29 -18.21
C ALA A 155 15.29 20.95 -19.22
N ASN A 156 14.24 21.62 -18.72
CA ASN A 156 13.27 22.35 -19.54
C ASN A 156 13.59 23.85 -19.71
N GLY A 157 14.72 24.36 -19.18
CA GLY A 157 15.05 25.78 -19.22
C GLY A 157 14.10 26.68 -18.41
N MET A 158 13.39 26.11 -17.42
CA MET A 158 12.37 26.79 -16.62
C MET A 158 12.80 27.08 -15.18
N GLU A 159 14.07 26.86 -14.81
CA GLU A 159 14.62 27.10 -13.46
C GLU A 159 14.42 28.55 -12.98
N ASN A 160 14.42 29.52 -13.91
CA ASN A 160 14.16 30.94 -13.61
C ASN A 160 12.68 31.35 -13.76
N LYS A 161 11.80 30.44 -14.19
CA LYS A 161 10.36 30.70 -14.41
C LYS A 161 9.49 30.20 -13.26
N VAL A 162 9.99 29.25 -12.47
CA VAL A 162 9.30 28.65 -11.33
C VAL A 162 10.18 28.75 -10.07
N LYS A 163 9.69 29.40 -9.03
CA LYS A 163 10.39 29.51 -7.73
C LYS A 163 9.98 28.35 -6.82
N VAL A 164 10.87 27.37 -6.63
CA VAL A 164 10.61 26.16 -5.83
C VAL A 164 11.12 26.31 -4.40
N PHE A 165 10.24 26.11 -3.43
CA PHE A 165 10.54 26.07 -2.00
C PHE A 165 10.48 24.65 -1.46
N HIS A 166 11.54 24.23 -0.78
CA HIS A 166 11.56 22.95 -0.06
C HIS A 166 10.91 23.14 1.32
N LYS A 167 9.58 23.19 1.33
CA LYS A 167 8.74 23.46 2.49
C LYS A 167 7.38 22.82 2.30
N ARG A 168 6.68 22.53 3.40
CA ARG A 168 5.23 22.36 3.38
C ARG A 168 4.55 23.71 3.15
N SER A 169 3.33 23.70 2.62
CA SER A 169 2.57 24.93 2.38
C SER A 169 2.27 25.70 3.66
N ASP A 170 2.14 25.03 4.81
CA ASP A 170 1.93 25.67 6.12
C ASP A 170 3.18 26.30 6.74
N GLU A 171 4.32 26.20 6.06
CA GLU A 171 5.59 26.84 6.43
C GLU A 171 5.94 28.03 5.51
N LEU A 172 5.12 28.29 4.50
CA LEU A 172 5.27 29.45 3.61
C LEU A 172 4.68 30.71 4.25
N GLY A 173 5.39 31.83 4.10
CA GLY A 173 4.91 33.15 4.51
C GLY A 173 4.81 34.14 3.35
N VAL A 174 3.75 34.95 3.36
CA VAL A 174 3.64 36.14 2.49
C VAL A 174 4.54 37.24 3.05
N GLY A 175 5.35 37.85 2.19
CA GLY A 175 6.42 38.78 2.55
C GLY A 175 7.74 38.09 2.96
N VAL A 176 7.80 36.75 2.93
CA VAL A 176 9.01 35.97 3.23
C VAL A 176 9.44 35.17 2.00
N GLU A 177 8.71 34.11 1.68
CA GLU A 177 8.94 33.31 0.47
C GLU A 177 8.14 33.87 -0.72
N LEU A 178 6.86 34.17 -0.47
CA LEU A 178 5.92 34.69 -1.46
C LEU A 178 5.88 36.21 -1.35
N ASP A 179 6.21 36.94 -2.41
CA ASP A 179 6.22 38.41 -2.36
C ASP A 179 4.82 38.99 -2.07
N SER A 180 3.78 38.30 -2.50
CA SER A 180 2.39 38.70 -2.35
C SER A 180 1.45 37.49 -2.47
N ARG A 181 0.21 37.63 -1.98
CA ARG A 181 -0.79 36.54 -1.91
C ARG A 181 -1.20 36.02 -3.30
N PRO A 182 -0.98 34.75 -3.69
CA PRO A 182 -1.28 34.25 -5.03
C PRO A 182 -2.76 34.39 -5.44
N ASP A 183 -3.00 34.58 -6.73
CA ASP A 183 -4.33 34.72 -7.35
C ASP A 183 -4.92 33.37 -7.77
N ILE A 184 -4.03 32.41 -8.07
CA ILE A 184 -4.38 31.08 -8.58
C ILE A 184 -3.70 30.02 -7.72
N LEU A 185 -4.48 29.08 -7.18
CA LEU A 185 -3.98 27.87 -6.55
C LEU A 185 -4.03 26.71 -7.54
N VAL A 186 -2.92 26.00 -7.71
CA VAL A 186 -2.86 24.71 -8.38
C VAL A 186 -2.41 23.68 -7.36
N SER A 187 -3.05 22.51 -7.33
CA SER A 187 -2.62 21.44 -6.43
C SER A 187 -3.11 20.08 -6.88
N GLU A 188 -2.31 19.07 -6.58
CA GLU A 188 -2.68 17.67 -6.63
C GLU A 188 -2.05 16.99 -5.41
N ILE A 189 -2.82 16.99 -4.31
CA ILE A 189 -2.49 16.33 -3.03
C ILE A 189 -3.64 15.40 -2.64
N LEU A 190 -4.04 14.54 -3.57
CA LEU A 190 -5.23 13.71 -3.47
C LEU A 190 -4.82 12.25 -3.40
N ASP A 191 -5.46 11.49 -2.51
CA ASP A 191 -5.34 10.03 -2.49
C ASP A 191 -6.62 9.35 -2.98
N SER A 192 -6.68 8.01 -2.88
CA SER A 192 -7.86 7.25 -3.27
C SER A 192 -9.12 7.65 -2.47
N GLU A 193 -8.96 8.08 -1.22
CA GLU A 193 -10.04 8.57 -0.37
C GLU A 193 -10.31 10.09 -0.52
N LEU A 194 -9.57 10.78 -1.40
CA LEU A 194 -9.52 12.24 -1.59
C LEU A 194 -8.83 13.00 -0.45
N LEU A 195 -9.04 12.62 0.81
CA LEU A 195 -8.65 13.42 1.97
C LEU A 195 -7.36 12.95 2.67
N GLY A 196 -6.87 11.74 2.42
CA GLY A 196 -5.82 11.10 3.22
C GLY A 196 -4.45 11.76 3.11
N GLU A 197 -4.25 12.61 2.09
CA GLU A 197 -3.05 13.42 1.91
C GLU A 197 -3.09 14.80 2.56
N GLY A 198 -4.16 15.09 3.32
CA GLY A 198 -4.28 16.34 4.07
C GLY A 198 -4.78 17.50 3.21
N LEU A 199 -5.69 17.22 2.29
CA LEU A 199 -6.35 18.22 1.45
C LEU A 199 -7.00 19.34 2.28
N ILE A 200 -7.83 18.97 3.26
CA ILE A 200 -8.56 19.93 4.11
C ILE A 200 -7.62 20.88 4.87
N PRO A 201 -6.68 20.40 5.69
CA PRO A 201 -5.80 21.31 6.43
C PRO A 201 -4.93 22.17 5.50
N THR A 202 -4.53 21.66 4.34
CA THR A 202 -3.78 22.43 3.34
C THR A 202 -4.61 23.57 2.77
N LEU A 203 -5.84 23.30 2.31
CA LEU A 203 -6.74 24.34 1.79
C LEU A 203 -7.11 25.36 2.87
N GLN A 204 -7.37 24.91 4.11
CA GLN A 204 -7.64 25.82 5.23
C GLN A 204 -6.50 26.81 5.43
N HIS A 205 -5.26 26.32 5.54
CA HIS A 205 -4.11 27.20 5.69
C HIS A 205 -3.90 28.11 4.47
N ALA A 206 -4.03 27.58 3.25
CA ALA A 206 -3.84 28.36 2.03
C ALA A 206 -4.83 29.53 1.95
N HIS A 207 -6.12 29.31 2.22
CA HIS A 207 -7.13 30.37 2.25
C HIS A 207 -6.89 31.38 3.37
N ASP A 208 -6.56 30.92 4.58
CA ASP A 208 -6.35 31.80 5.72
C ASP A 208 -5.11 32.70 5.53
N MET A 209 -4.01 32.12 5.05
CA MET A 209 -2.68 32.74 5.16
C MET A 209 -2.03 33.13 3.82
N LEU A 210 -2.32 32.40 2.73
CA LEU A 210 -1.55 32.51 1.49
C LEU A 210 -2.31 33.20 0.36
N LEU A 211 -3.57 32.84 0.13
CA LEU A 211 -4.32 33.22 -1.08
C LEU A 211 -4.99 34.60 -0.95
N VAL A 212 -5.31 35.21 -2.09
CA VAL A 212 -6.23 36.35 -2.14
C VAL A 212 -7.65 35.91 -1.78
N LYS A 213 -8.56 36.88 -1.57
CA LYS A 213 -10.00 36.57 -1.53
C LYS A 213 -10.48 36.14 -2.92
N ASN A 214 -11.32 35.12 -2.98
CA ASN A 214 -11.87 34.55 -4.21
C ASN A 214 -10.79 34.10 -5.21
N PRO A 215 -9.83 33.24 -4.79
CA PRO A 215 -8.80 32.75 -5.69
C PRO A 215 -9.42 31.87 -6.79
N LYS A 216 -8.78 31.82 -7.96
CA LYS A 216 -9.07 30.74 -8.92
C LYS A 216 -8.33 29.48 -8.49
N THR A 217 -8.90 28.30 -8.72
CA THR A 217 -8.27 27.05 -8.30
C THR A 217 -8.33 25.98 -9.38
N VAL A 218 -7.28 25.17 -9.47
CA VAL A 218 -7.23 23.93 -10.23
C VAL A 218 -6.73 22.81 -9.30
N PRO A 219 -7.57 21.85 -8.91
CA PRO A 219 -8.96 21.66 -9.34
C PRO A 219 -9.90 22.76 -8.83
N TYR A 220 -11.04 22.92 -9.51
CA TYR A 220 -12.13 23.80 -9.06
C TYR A 220 -12.95 23.15 -7.95
N ARG A 221 -13.28 21.87 -8.11
CA ARG A 221 -14.15 21.14 -7.19
C ARG A 221 -13.87 19.63 -7.19
N ALA A 222 -14.04 18.99 -6.04
CA ALA A 222 -14.05 17.53 -5.91
C ALA A 222 -15.39 17.04 -5.35
N THR A 223 -15.94 15.98 -5.93
CA THR A 223 -17.18 15.33 -5.45
C THR A 223 -16.92 13.86 -5.19
N THR A 224 -17.26 13.38 -3.99
CA THR A 224 -17.19 11.96 -3.63
C THR A 224 -18.54 11.28 -3.86
N TYR A 225 -18.49 10.04 -4.33
CA TYR A 225 -19.65 9.20 -4.62
C TYR A 225 -19.51 7.85 -3.92
N GLY A 226 -20.64 7.17 -3.74
CA GLY A 226 -20.69 5.79 -3.26
C GLY A 226 -21.74 4.97 -4.00
N VAL A 227 -21.62 3.65 -3.92
CA VAL A 227 -22.63 2.69 -4.36
C VAL A 227 -22.67 1.50 -3.38
N LEU A 228 -23.87 1.02 -3.07
CA LEU A 228 -24.04 -0.18 -2.26
C LEU A 228 -23.78 -1.42 -3.11
N VAL A 229 -22.94 -2.33 -2.61
CA VAL A 229 -22.60 -3.57 -3.31
C VAL A 229 -22.78 -4.81 -2.43
N GLU A 230 -23.24 -5.88 -3.06
CA GLU A 230 -23.14 -7.24 -2.55
C GLU A 230 -21.94 -7.92 -3.22
N SER A 231 -21.03 -8.46 -2.43
CA SER A 231 -19.91 -9.28 -2.90
C SER A 231 -19.41 -10.23 -1.82
N THR A 232 -19.43 -11.54 -2.08
CA THR A 232 -18.93 -12.54 -1.13
C THR A 232 -17.44 -12.33 -0.83
N SER A 233 -16.65 -11.91 -1.83
CA SER A 233 -15.22 -11.65 -1.66
C SER A 233 -14.94 -10.47 -0.75
N LEU A 234 -15.70 -9.37 -0.86
CA LEU A 234 -15.58 -8.25 0.07
C LEU A 234 -16.12 -8.57 1.47
N TRP A 235 -17.13 -9.44 1.57
CA TRP A 235 -17.63 -9.92 2.85
C TRP A 235 -16.59 -10.74 3.61
N LYS A 236 -15.93 -11.68 2.93
CA LYS A 236 -14.80 -12.46 3.48
C LYS A 236 -13.69 -11.60 4.05
N MET A 237 -13.46 -10.42 3.48
CA MET A 237 -12.41 -9.50 3.91
C MET A 237 -12.70 -8.76 5.22
N HIS A 238 -13.88 -8.88 5.83
CA HIS A 238 -14.15 -8.17 7.09
C HIS A 238 -14.88 -8.99 8.15
N ASP A 239 -15.81 -9.88 7.78
CA ASP A 239 -16.64 -10.60 8.74
C ASP A 239 -16.02 -11.94 9.13
N LEU A 240 -14.91 -11.91 9.87
CA LEU A 240 -14.25 -13.15 10.30
C LEU A 240 -15.17 -14.02 11.14
N HIS A 241 -16.07 -13.45 11.96
CA HIS A 241 -16.95 -14.21 12.84
C HIS A 241 -17.85 -15.19 12.07
N SER A 242 -18.53 -14.71 11.02
CA SER A 242 -19.38 -15.58 10.21
C SER A 242 -18.57 -16.50 9.31
N ASN A 243 -17.40 -16.07 8.84
CA ASN A 243 -16.56 -16.88 7.97
C ASN A 243 -15.90 -18.06 8.72
N GLU A 244 -15.39 -17.83 9.92
CA GLU A 244 -14.77 -18.90 10.72
C GLU A 244 -15.78 -19.94 11.23
N ALA A 245 -17.06 -19.57 11.37
CA ALA A 245 -18.11 -20.50 11.78
C ALA A 245 -18.24 -21.68 10.80
N ASN A 246 -17.87 -21.50 9.54
CA ASN A 246 -17.91 -22.53 8.49
C ASN A 246 -16.64 -23.41 8.45
N ALA A 247 -15.61 -23.08 9.23
CA ALA A 247 -14.35 -23.84 9.25
C ALA A 247 -14.50 -25.19 9.95
N GLU A 248 -15.39 -25.31 10.94
CA GLU A 248 -15.70 -26.55 11.68
C GLU A 248 -14.47 -27.22 12.34
N ASP A 249 -13.43 -26.45 12.67
CA ASP A 249 -12.18 -26.97 13.24
C ASP A 249 -12.10 -26.92 14.77
N GLY A 250 -13.11 -26.33 15.42
CA GLY A 250 -13.18 -26.18 16.88
C GLY A 250 -12.44 -24.97 17.44
N VAL A 251 -11.70 -24.21 16.62
CA VAL A 251 -10.92 -23.05 17.05
C VAL A 251 -11.64 -21.76 16.67
N ARG A 252 -11.80 -20.84 17.62
CA ARG A 252 -12.52 -19.57 17.44
C ARG A 252 -11.59 -18.39 17.63
N LEU A 253 -11.21 -17.72 16.53
CA LEU A 253 -10.48 -16.47 16.56
C LEU A 253 -11.36 -15.32 17.05
N ILE A 254 -12.67 -15.39 16.79
CA ILE A 254 -13.68 -14.44 17.23
C ILE A 254 -14.84 -15.18 17.92
N PRO A 255 -14.68 -15.53 19.21
CA PRO A 255 -15.76 -16.08 20.01
C PRO A 255 -17.05 -15.23 19.99
N SER A 256 -18.20 -15.89 20.18
CA SER A 256 -19.49 -15.19 20.25
C SER A 256 -19.49 -14.17 21.39
N GLY A 257 -19.87 -12.93 21.08
CA GLY A 257 -19.89 -11.81 22.02
C GLY A 257 -18.56 -11.05 22.16
N THR A 258 -17.51 -11.46 21.43
CA THR A 258 -16.21 -10.78 21.40
C THR A 258 -15.82 -10.29 20.01
N GLN A 259 -16.80 -9.94 19.17
CA GLN A 259 -16.58 -9.53 17.76
C GLN A 259 -15.58 -8.38 17.58
N ILE A 260 -15.37 -7.58 18.62
CA ILE A 260 -14.41 -6.46 18.62
C ILE A 260 -12.99 -6.84 19.04
N VAL A 261 -12.70 -8.11 19.38
CA VAL A 261 -11.37 -8.51 19.86
C VAL A 261 -10.38 -8.62 18.71
N LEU A 262 -10.83 -9.02 17.52
CA LEU A 262 -10.06 -9.02 16.28
C LEU A 262 -10.98 -8.52 15.16
N SER A 263 -10.61 -7.44 14.47
CA SER A 263 -11.41 -6.94 13.35
C SER A 263 -10.56 -6.19 12.31
N VAL A 264 -11.21 -5.82 11.22
CA VAL A 264 -10.66 -4.81 10.29
C VAL A 264 -10.88 -3.43 10.87
N LYS A 265 -9.94 -2.51 10.63
CA LYS A 265 -10.09 -1.10 11.00
C LYS A 265 -11.30 -0.52 10.27
N SER A 266 -12.18 0.17 10.99
CA SER A 266 -13.32 0.89 10.38
C SER A 266 -12.83 2.14 9.64
N GLN A 267 -12.32 1.92 8.43
CA GLN A 267 -11.80 2.94 7.52
C GLN A 267 -12.00 2.49 6.08
N GLN A 268 -11.86 3.41 5.13
CA GLN A 268 -11.85 3.03 3.72
C GLN A 268 -10.58 2.28 3.35
N HIS A 269 -10.74 1.23 2.56
CA HIS A 269 -9.64 0.43 2.03
C HIS A 269 -9.54 0.63 0.51
N ALA A 270 -8.41 1.19 0.07
CA ALA A 270 -8.16 1.44 -1.35
C ALA A 270 -7.84 0.12 -2.09
N MET A 271 -8.60 -0.19 -3.14
CA MET A 271 -8.38 -1.38 -3.98
C MET A 271 -8.92 -1.20 -5.40
N GLN A 272 -8.39 -1.98 -6.34
CA GLN A 272 -8.82 -1.98 -7.74
C GLN A 272 -10.14 -2.75 -7.89
N CYS A 273 -11.27 -2.05 -7.72
CA CYS A 273 -12.59 -2.66 -7.74
C CYS A 273 -13.03 -3.11 -9.15
N ASP A 274 -12.38 -2.63 -10.20
CA ASP A 274 -12.59 -3.14 -11.56
C ASP A 274 -12.26 -4.63 -11.68
N ALA A 275 -11.29 -5.13 -10.92
CA ALA A 275 -10.93 -6.55 -10.91
C ALA A 275 -11.95 -7.44 -10.18
N LEU A 276 -12.97 -6.84 -9.56
CA LEU A 276 -14.07 -7.53 -8.87
C LEU A 276 -15.41 -7.43 -9.63
N ALA A 277 -15.41 -6.95 -10.88
CA ALA A 277 -16.63 -6.69 -11.65
C ALA A 277 -17.58 -7.91 -11.68
N ASP A 278 -17.05 -9.11 -11.93
CA ASP A 278 -17.85 -10.35 -12.00
C ASP A 278 -18.28 -10.90 -10.63
N GLU A 279 -17.79 -10.31 -9.54
CA GLU A 279 -18.04 -10.71 -8.15
C GLU A 279 -18.84 -9.66 -7.36
N ILE A 280 -19.30 -8.60 -8.04
CA ILE A 280 -20.03 -7.47 -7.47
C ILE A 280 -21.44 -7.42 -8.08
N ARG A 281 -22.43 -7.33 -7.21
CA ARG A 281 -23.80 -7.01 -7.58
C ARG A 281 -24.20 -5.67 -6.98
N LEU A 282 -24.68 -4.77 -7.83
CA LEU A 282 -25.13 -3.43 -7.40
C LEU A 282 -26.47 -3.54 -6.69
N LEU A 283 -26.56 -2.88 -5.54
CA LEU A 283 -27.79 -2.77 -4.75
C LEU A 283 -28.33 -1.33 -4.69
N SER A 284 -27.65 -0.37 -5.30
CA SER A 284 -28.14 1.00 -5.48
C SER A 284 -27.63 1.60 -6.78
N GLU A 285 -28.25 2.69 -7.22
CA GLU A 285 -27.59 3.65 -8.11
C GLU A 285 -26.45 4.37 -7.35
N PRO A 286 -25.48 4.96 -8.05
CA PRO A 286 -24.48 5.84 -7.44
C PRO A 286 -25.15 7.03 -6.74
N PHE A 287 -24.67 7.36 -5.53
CA PHE A 287 -25.12 8.51 -4.75
C PHE A 287 -23.95 9.46 -4.44
N LYS A 288 -24.22 10.77 -4.47
CA LYS A 288 -23.27 11.81 -4.08
C LYS A 288 -23.14 11.85 -2.55
N VAL A 289 -21.91 11.97 -2.05
CA VAL A 289 -21.61 11.97 -0.61
C VAL A 289 -21.18 13.36 -0.13
N PHE A 290 -20.00 13.83 -0.54
CA PHE A 290 -19.48 15.17 -0.19
C PHE A 290 -19.03 15.94 -1.43
N GLU A 291 -19.09 17.26 -1.35
CA GLU A 291 -18.54 18.17 -2.36
C GLU A 291 -17.62 19.18 -1.68
N PHE A 292 -16.44 19.37 -2.26
CA PHE A 292 -15.41 20.30 -1.79
C PHE A 292 -15.14 21.30 -2.92
N ASP A 293 -15.50 22.57 -2.70
CA ASP A 293 -15.13 23.68 -3.58
C ASP A 293 -13.77 24.22 -3.13
N PHE A 294 -12.78 24.21 -4.02
CA PHE A 294 -11.41 24.58 -3.69
C PHE A 294 -11.25 26.10 -3.59
N SER A 295 -12.16 26.88 -4.18
CA SER A 295 -12.18 28.34 -4.08
C SER A 295 -12.72 28.84 -2.73
N GLU A 296 -13.25 27.93 -1.91
CA GLU A 296 -13.75 28.19 -0.57
C GLU A 296 -12.90 27.49 0.49
N ARG A 297 -12.87 28.05 1.70
CA ARG A 297 -12.20 27.44 2.85
C ARG A 297 -13.03 26.26 3.37
N PRO A 298 -12.55 25.00 3.31
CA PRO A 298 -13.38 23.86 3.71
C PRO A 298 -13.53 23.74 5.23
N ASP A 299 -14.65 23.18 5.67
CA ASP A 299 -14.87 22.77 7.06
C ASP A 299 -13.95 21.60 7.45
N SER A 300 -13.50 21.58 8.72
CA SER A 300 -12.68 20.47 9.25
C SER A 300 -13.46 19.16 9.38
N HIS A 301 -14.79 19.25 9.48
CA HIS A 301 -15.70 18.13 9.70
C HIS A 301 -17.07 18.45 9.11
N ARG A 302 -17.69 17.48 8.42
CA ARG A 302 -19.11 17.53 8.04
C ARG A 302 -19.77 16.18 8.22
N GLU A 303 -21.06 16.22 8.49
CA GLU A 303 -21.96 15.06 8.54
C GLU A 303 -23.13 15.29 7.59
N THR A 304 -23.57 14.22 6.92
CA THR A 304 -24.74 14.25 6.05
C THR A 304 -25.51 12.93 6.14
N LYS A 305 -26.82 13.00 5.93
CA LYS A 305 -27.69 11.83 5.81
C LYS A 305 -28.12 11.69 4.35
N ILE A 306 -27.98 10.48 3.82
CA ILE A 306 -28.27 10.15 2.42
C ILE A 306 -29.34 9.06 2.44
N GLU A 307 -30.43 9.30 1.72
CA GLU A 307 -31.47 8.30 1.48
C GLU A 307 -31.16 7.55 0.19
N ILE A 308 -30.95 6.24 0.29
CA ILE A 308 -30.55 5.39 -0.83
C ILE A 308 -31.70 4.43 -1.13
N LYS A 309 -32.24 4.51 -2.35
CA LYS A 309 -33.24 3.55 -2.83
C LYS A 309 -32.54 2.30 -3.34
N ALA A 310 -32.85 1.14 -2.75
CA ALA A 310 -32.29 -0.13 -3.18
C ALA A 310 -32.85 -0.56 -4.53
N THR A 311 -31.98 -1.00 -5.45
CA THR A 311 -32.34 -1.39 -6.82
C THR A 311 -32.61 -2.89 -6.98
N ALA A 312 -32.18 -3.71 -6.01
CA ALA A 312 -32.38 -5.15 -5.98
C ALA A 312 -32.45 -5.68 -4.54
N ASP A 313 -33.03 -6.87 -4.36
CA ASP A 313 -33.00 -7.61 -3.09
C ASP A 313 -31.58 -8.16 -2.84
N GLY A 314 -31.04 -8.07 -1.64
CA GLY A 314 -29.70 -8.59 -1.31
C GLY A 314 -29.18 -8.18 0.07
N HIS A 315 -27.88 -8.40 0.29
CA HIS A 315 -27.14 -7.91 1.45
C HIS A 315 -26.00 -6.98 0.99
N ALA A 316 -26.08 -5.71 1.37
CA ALA A 316 -24.99 -4.77 1.12
C ALA A 316 -23.82 -5.13 2.04
N HIS A 317 -22.78 -5.73 1.48
CA HIS A 317 -21.55 -6.10 2.19
C HIS A 317 -20.57 -4.94 2.27
N ALA A 318 -20.63 -4.00 1.32
CA ALA A 318 -19.76 -2.84 1.30
C ALA A 318 -20.38 -1.65 0.59
N ILE A 319 -19.76 -0.48 0.81
CA ILE A 319 -19.91 0.71 -0.03
C ILE A 319 -18.63 0.83 -0.84
N VAL A 320 -18.74 0.80 -2.17
CA VAL A 320 -17.64 1.17 -3.05
C VAL A 320 -17.75 2.66 -3.32
N SER A 321 -16.70 3.41 -3.03
CA SER A 321 -16.62 4.86 -3.15
C SER A 321 -15.50 5.29 -4.08
N TRP A 322 -15.68 6.47 -4.67
CA TRP A 322 -14.71 7.11 -5.56
C TRP A 322 -14.97 8.61 -5.57
N TRP A 323 -14.17 9.36 -6.32
CA TRP A 323 -14.35 10.79 -6.49
C TRP A 323 -14.24 11.23 -7.94
N VAL A 324 -14.77 12.42 -8.20
CA VAL A 324 -14.72 13.11 -9.49
C VAL A 324 -14.21 14.52 -9.25
N LEU A 325 -13.17 14.91 -9.98
CA LEU A 325 -12.68 16.27 -10.04
C LEU A 325 -13.34 16.99 -11.20
N GLN A 326 -13.91 18.16 -10.91
CA GLN A 326 -14.11 19.22 -11.87
C GLN A 326 -12.87 20.12 -11.80
N LEU A 327 -12.07 20.14 -12.86
CA LEU A 327 -10.76 20.80 -12.84
C LEU A 327 -10.87 22.29 -13.15
N ASP A 328 -11.86 22.71 -13.94
CA ASP A 328 -12.07 24.09 -14.35
C ASP A 328 -13.42 24.65 -13.88
N SER A 329 -13.53 25.97 -13.74
CA SER A 329 -14.75 26.63 -13.27
C SER A 329 -15.93 26.56 -14.26
N SER A 330 -15.67 26.31 -15.55
CA SER A 330 -16.75 26.19 -16.55
C SER A 330 -17.41 24.80 -16.55
N GLY A 331 -16.79 23.81 -15.90
CA GLY A 331 -17.30 22.44 -15.87
C GLY A 331 -17.13 21.73 -17.21
N SER A 332 -16.01 21.99 -17.90
CA SER A 332 -15.69 21.39 -19.20
C SER A 332 -14.65 20.27 -19.09
N VAL A 333 -13.86 20.25 -18.01
CA VAL A 333 -12.76 19.31 -17.81
C VAL A 333 -12.97 18.54 -16.51
N PHE A 334 -13.17 17.22 -16.64
CA PHE A 334 -13.32 16.32 -15.49
C PHE A 334 -12.30 15.19 -15.51
N TYR A 335 -11.94 14.73 -14.30
CA TYR A 335 -11.24 13.47 -14.06
C TYR A 335 -12.03 12.65 -13.05
N SER A 336 -12.16 11.34 -13.26
CA SER A 336 -12.96 10.45 -12.41
C SER A 336 -12.18 9.19 -12.02
N THR A 337 -12.26 8.83 -10.74
CA THR A 337 -11.75 7.54 -10.23
C THR A 337 -12.81 6.44 -10.21
N ALA A 338 -14.01 6.68 -10.73
CA ALA A 338 -15.08 5.67 -10.70
C ALA A 338 -14.66 4.35 -11.37
N PRO A 339 -15.15 3.21 -10.88
CA PRO A 339 -14.95 1.93 -11.56
C PRO A 339 -15.68 1.92 -12.91
N ARG A 340 -15.17 1.14 -13.86
CA ARG A 340 -15.71 0.99 -15.22
C ARG A 340 -17.12 0.43 -15.21
N TRP A 341 -17.40 -0.54 -14.34
CA TRP A 341 -18.71 -1.19 -14.27
C TRP A 341 -19.84 -0.27 -13.81
N VAL A 342 -19.58 0.74 -12.97
CA VAL A 342 -20.60 1.75 -12.61
C VAL A 342 -21.02 2.55 -13.83
N ARG A 343 -20.07 2.96 -14.67
CA ARG A 343 -20.35 3.82 -15.84
C ARG A 343 -21.20 3.14 -16.89
N GLN A 344 -21.12 1.82 -16.98
CA GLN A 344 -21.86 1.03 -17.95
C GLN A 344 -23.30 0.76 -17.50
N SER A 345 -23.56 0.77 -16.19
CA SER A 345 -24.85 0.39 -15.61
C SER A 345 -25.70 1.55 -15.11
N SER A 346 -25.12 2.74 -14.84
CA SER A 346 -25.85 3.84 -14.21
C SER A 346 -26.76 4.57 -15.19
N GLY A 347 -28.02 4.79 -14.80
CA GLY A 347 -28.93 5.75 -15.46
C GLY A 347 -28.65 7.21 -15.10
N VAL A 348 -27.66 7.46 -14.25
CA VAL A 348 -27.23 8.78 -13.80
C VAL A 348 -26.13 9.30 -14.73
N ASP A 349 -26.32 10.51 -15.28
CA ASP A 349 -25.30 11.24 -16.04
C ASP A 349 -24.11 11.59 -15.14
N LEU A 350 -23.19 10.64 -14.98
CA LEU A 350 -21.90 10.90 -14.36
C LEU A 350 -21.05 11.74 -15.32
N PRO A 351 -20.32 12.77 -14.83
CA PRO A 351 -19.48 13.61 -15.68
C PRO A 351 -18.54 12.77 -16.54
N GLN A 352 -18.67 12.91 -17.85
CA GLN A 352 -17.87 12.15 -18.82
C GLN A 352 -16.48 12.78 -18.98
N TYR A 353 -15.49 11.94 -19.23
CA TYR A 353 -14.09 12.35 -19.43
C TYR A 353 -13.94 13.28 -20.62
N ALA A 354 -12.90 14.12 -20.57
CA ALA A 354 -12.45 14.88 -21.74
C ALA A 354 -12.14 14.01 -22.97
N ASN A 355 -11.91 12.68 -22.83
CA ASN A 355 -11.53 11.78 -23.93
C ASN A 355 -12.10 10.34 -23.87
N GLY A 356 -13.20 10.09 -23.14
CA GLY A 356 -13.96 8.83 -23.25
C GLY A 356 -13.37 7.53 -22.67
N THR A 357 -12.09 7.43 -22.31
CA THR A 357 -11.53 6.23 -21.66
C THR A 357 -10.59 6.57 -20.51
N LYS A 358 -10.89 6.07 -19.30
CA LYS A 358 -9.93 6.04 -18.17
C LYS A 358 -8.90 4.94 -18.42
N ASP A 359 -7.65 5.32 -18.57
CA ASP A 359 -6.55 4.38 -18.49
C ASP A 359 -6.41 3.86 -17.05
N TRP A 360 -5.90 2.64 -16.90
CA TRP A 360 -5.62 2.10 -15.57
C TRP A 360 -4.50 2.90 -14.91
N CYS A 361 -4.65 3.16 -13.61
CA CYS A 361 -3.61 3.77 -12.77
C CYS A 361 -3.64 3.11 -11.38
N ASP A 362 -2.52 3.15 -10.67
CA ASP A 362 -2.32 2.50 -9.37
C ASP A 362 -2.31 3.49 -8.19
N HIS A 363 -1.93 4.75 -8.44
CA HIS A 363 -1.88 5.84 -7.47
C HIS A 363 -3.27 6.23 -6.96
N TRP A 364 -4.29 6.11 -7.81
CA TRP A 364 -5.70 6.32 -7.44
C TRP A 364 -6.57 5.11 -7.75
N LYS A 365 -7.08 4.53 -6.69
CA LYS A 365 -8.00 3.39 -6.69
C LYS A 365 -9.40 3.84 -6.27
N GLN A 366 -10.33 2.90 -6.30
CA GLN A 366 -11.57 3.05 -5.57
C GLN A 366 -11.34 2.69 -4.10
N CYS A 367 -12.24 3.14 -3.25
CA CYS A 367 -12.24 2.81 -1.85
C CYS A 367 -13.41 1.88 -1.52
N VAL A 368 -13.18 0.99 -0.56
CA VAL A 368 -14.19 0.08 -0.04
C VAL A 368 -14.38 0.37 1.44
N TRP A 369 -15.63 0.68 1.81
CA TRP A 369 -16.07 0.69 3.20
C TRP A 369 -16.84 -0.59 3.50
N PHE A 370 -16.28 -1.43 4.38
CA PHE A 370 -16.93 -2.67 4.78
C PHE A 370 -18.11 -2.42 5.72
N ILE A 371 -19.27 -2.95 5.38
CA ILE A 371 -20.46 -2.89 6.25
C ILE A 371 -20.37 -4.05 7.22
N GLN A 372 -20.30 -3.75 8.52
CA GLN A 372 -20.03 -4.74 9.57
C GLN A 372 -21.02 -5.92 9.59
N GLY A 373 -20.52 -7.09 10.03
CA GLY A 373 -21.29 -8.31 10.17
C GLY A 373 -21.66 -8.96 8.84
N THR A 374 -22.85 -9.57 8.74
CA THR A 374 -23.33 -10.22 7.51
C THR A 374 -23.77 -9.24 6.42
N GLY A 375 -23.45 -7.97 6.58
CA GLY A 375 -23.92 -6.89 5.73
C GLY A 375 -25.34 -6.44 6.06
N ALA A 376 -25.80 -5.51 5.25
CA ALA A 376 -27.02 -4.76 5.43
C ALA A 376 -28.14 -5.31 4.52
N PRO A 377 -29.22 -5.90 5.05
CA PRO A 377 -30.32 -6.38 4.21
C PRO A 377 -30.96 -5.22 3.45
N ALA A 378 -31.06 -5.38 2.13
CA ALA A 378 -31.70 -4.46 1.21
C ALA A 378 -32.82 -5.19 0.48
N LYS A 379 -34.04 -4.65 0.51
CA LYS A 379 -35.12 -5.08 -0.38
C LYS A 379 -35.26 -4.10 -1.52
N LYS A 380 -35.52 -4.58 -2.73
CA LYS A 380 -35.80 -3.75 -3.89
C LYS A 380 -36.88 -2.71 -3.54
N ASP A 381 -36.64 -1.47 -3.94
CA ASP A 381 -37.46 -0.29 -3.66
C ASP A 381 -37.51 0.16 -2.18
N GLN A 382 -36.83 -0.52 -1.26
CA GLN A 382 -36.64 -0.05 0.11
C GLN A 382 -35.69 1.15 0.13
N THR A 383 -36.05 2.18 0.91
CA THR A 383 -35.13 3.27 1.24
C THR A 383 -34.27 2.89 2.45
N LEU A 384 -32.96 2.92 2.28
CA LEU A 384 -31.96 2.75 3.32
C LEU A 384 -31.39 4.13 3.71
N SER A 385 -31.14 4.34 5.00
CA SER A 385 -30.57 5.60 5.51
C SER A 385 -29.08 5.43 5.81
N LEU A 386 -28.25 6.17 5.09
CA LEU A 386 -26.80 6.21 5.27
C LEU A 386 -26.40 7.54 5.94
N SER A 387 -25.78 7.46 7.11
CA SER A 387 -25.04 8.59 7.68
C SER A 387 -23.61 8.55 7.12
N ALA A 388 -23.17 9.62 6.47
CA ALA A 388 -21.78 9.81 6.05
C ALA A 388 -21.16 10.97 6.84
N SER A 389 -19.92 10.81 7.28
CA SER A 389 -19.17 11.87 7.96
C SER A 389 -17.74 11.93 7.44
N HIS A 390 -17.11 13.09 7.50
CA HIS A 390 -15.68 13.20 7.23
C HIS A 390 -15.00 14.05 8.30
N ASN A 391 -13.79 13.68 8.67
CA ASN A 391 -12.88 14.55 9.41
C ASN A 391 -11.88 15.17 8.41
N GLN A 392 -10.72 15.63 8.90
CA GLN A 392 -9.70 16.27 8.08
C GLN A 392 -8.98 15.32 7.10
N THR A 393 -9.03 14.01 7.32
CA THR A 393 -8.20 13.02 6.60
C THR A 393 -8.94 11.76 6.15
N SER A 394 -10.21 11.60 6.50
CA SER A 394 -10.97 10.37 6.22
C SER A 394 -12.46 10.63 6.14
N ILE A 395 -13.15 9.83 5.34
CA ILE A 395 -14.59 9.74 5.17
C ILE A 395 -15.06 8.40 5.73
N SER A 396 -16.15 8.42 6.48
CA SER A 396 -16.72 7.26 7.14
C SER A 396 -18.22 7.16 6.89
N TYR A 397 -18.73 5.93 7.02
CA TYR A 397 -20.09 5.58 6.67
C TYR A 397 -20.75 4.75 7.77
N GLN A 398 -22.01 5.02 8.05
CA GLN A 398 -22.84 4.23 8.96
C GLN A 398 -24.20 4.02 8.32
N LEU A 399 -24.48 2.78 7.93
CA LEU A 399 -25.76 2.38 7.35
C LEU A 399 -26.69 1.95 8.49
N ASN A 400 -27.72 2.74 8.76
CA ASN A 400 -28.62 2.49 9.90
C ASN A 400 -29.63 1.41 9.52
N ILE A 401 -29.45 0.19 10.04
CA ILE A 401 -30.43 -0.89 9.87
C ILE A 401 -30.94 -1.43 11.20
N ASN A 402 -30.16 -1.39 12.27
CA ASN A 402 -30.61 -1.56 13.65
C ASN A 402 -29.58 -0.91 14.59
N ASP A 403 -30.09 -0.25 15.64
CA ASP A 403 -29.36 0.63 16.56
C ASP A 403 -28.54 -0.15 17.60
N GLU A 404 -27.68 -1.07 17.16
CA GLU A 404 -26.65 -1.62 18.04
C GLU A 404 -25.41 -0.74 17.96
N GLY A 405 -25.37 0.24 18.87
CA GLY A 405 -24.37 1.28 18.94
C GLY A 405 -22.93 0.79 18.77
N SER A 406 -22.19 1.52 17.95
CA SER A 406 -20.73 1.46 17.84
C SER A 406 -20.10 1.56 19.23
N ARG A 407 -19.84 0.42 19.87
CA ARG A 407 -19.04 0.36 21.10
C ARG A 407 -17.62 0.74 20.72
N SER A 408 -17.11 1.77 21.38
CA SER A 408 -15.69 2.15 21.29
C SER A 408 -14.81 0.93 21.61
N PRO A 409 -13.76 0.67 20.82
CA PRO A 409 -12.90 -0.48 21.06
C PRO A 409 -12.27 -0.37 22.45
N LYS A 410 -12.42 -1.42 23.26
CA LYS A 410 -11.66 -1.57 24.51
C LYS A 410 -10.17 -1.73 24.16
N SER A 411 -9.28 -1.46 25.11
CA SER A 411 -7.81 -1.44 24.95
C SER A 411 -7.15 -2.73 24.42
N ASN A 412 -7.92 -3.80 24.20
CA ASN A 412 -7.44 -5.12 23.84
C ASN A 412 -7.85 -5.52 22.41
N HIS A 413 -8.21 -4.54 21.57
CA HIS A 413 -8.63 -4.75 20.18
C HIS A 413 -7.43 -4.95 19.25
N LEU A 414 -7.36 -6.10 18.59
CA LEU A 414 -6.41 -6.37 17.52
C LEU A 414 -7.01 -5.98 16.17
N THR A 415 -6.32 -5.10 15.44
CA THR A 415 -6.74 -4.67 14.11
C THR A 415 -5.86 -5.30 13.03
N LEU A 416 -6.46 -5.92 12.02
CA LEU A 416 -5.74 -6.54 10.90
C LEU A 416 -6.17 -5.94 9.56
N LEU A 417 -5.35 -6.14 8.52
CA LEU A 417 -5.74 -5.82 7.16
C LEU A 417 -6.88 -6.72 6.68
N PRO A 418 -7.74 -6.24 5.76
CA PRO A 418 -8.87 -7.02 5.26
C PRO A 418 -8.46 -8.36 4.63
N GLU A 419 -7.33 -8.39 3.92
CA GLU A 419 -6.80 -9.61 3.31
C GLU A 419 -6.36 -10.64 4.36
N ARG A 420 -5.80 -10.17 5.48
CA ARG A 420 -5.42 -11.04 6.61
C ARG A 420 -6.64 -11.63 7.31
N VAL A 421 -7.69 -10.82 7.46
CA VAL A 421 -8.99 -11.28 7.98
C VAL A 421 -9.60 -12.34 7.09
N ALA A 422 -9.59 -12.15 5.76
CA ALA A 422 -10.07 -13.15 4.83
C ALA A 422 -9.30 -14.47 4.93
N LEU A 423 -7.97 -14.40 5.04
CA LEU A 423 -7.12 -15.58 5.20
C LEU A 423 -7.43 -16.35 6.50
N TYR A 424 -7.67 -15.64 7.61
CA TYR A 424 -8.06 -16.24 8.89
C TYR A 424 -9.42 -16.91 8.88
N GLY A 425 -10.31 -16.50 7.97
CA GLY A 425 -11.58 -17.16 7.70
C GLY A 425 -11.50 -18.29 6.67
N ASP A 426 -10.35 -18.51 6.03
CA ASP A 426 -10.22 -19.49 4.95
C ASP A 426 -10.10 -20.93 5.48
N LYS A 427 -11.07 -21.77 5.14
CA LYS A 427 -11.15 -23.16 5.62
C LYS A 427 -9.97 -24.01 5.17
N VAL A 428 -9.49 -23.84 3.94
CA VAL A 428 -8.41 -24.67 3.38
C VAL A 428 -7.09 -24.33 4.06
N TRP A 429 -6.79 -23.05 4.19
CA TRP A 429 -5.61 -22.55 4.87
C TRP A 429 -5.56 -22.97 6.34
N ARG A 430 -6.67 -22.81 7.07
CA ARG A 430 -6.77 -23.25 8.47
C ARG A 430 -6.57 -24.76 8.60
N SER A 431 -7.20 -25.54 7.72
CA SER A 431 -7.08 -27.00 7.71
C SER A 431 -5.65 -27.46 7.47
N ALA A 432 -4.90 -26.78 6.60
CA ALA A 432 -3.49 -27.09 6.36
C ALA A 432 -2.64 -26.94 7.65
N LEU A 433 -2.77 -25.81 8.34
CA LEU A 433 -2.05 -25.57 9.60
C LEU A 433 -2.49 -26.54 10.70
N ILE A 434 -3.78 -26.78 10.87
CA ILE A 434 -4.27 -27.72 11.88
C ILE A 434 -3.78 -29.15 11.61
N SER A 435 -3.78 -29.58 10.34
CA SER A 435 -3.38 -30.94 9.96
C SER A 435 -1.92 -31.20 10.27
N VAL A 436 -1.02 -30.25 9.97
CA VAL A 436 0.41 -30.45 10.25
C VAL A 436 0.70 -30.50 11.76
N ILE A 437 0.04 -29.66 12.56
CA ILE A 437 0.18 -29.68 14.03
C ILE A 437 -0.41 -30.98 14.61
N ARG A 438 -1.51 -31.49 14.05
CA ARG A 438 -2.07 -32.81 14.42
C ARG A 438 -1.13 -33.96 14.10
N ASN A 439 -0.44 -33.93 12.97
CA ASN A 439 0.50 -35.00 12.62
C ASN A 439 1.68 -35.08 13.61
N TYR A 440 2.11 -33.94 14.17
CA TYR A 440 3.12 -33.92 15.23
C TYR A 440 2.63 -34.55 16.55
N THR A 441 1.33 -34.42 16.90
CA THR A 441 0.82 -34.91 18.21
C THR A 441 0.92 -36.42 18.36
N SER A 442 0.97 -37.16 17.24
CA SER A 442 1.19 -38.61 17.22
C SER A 442 2.52 -39.04 17.83
N GLU A 443 3.50 -38.15 17.96
CA GLU A 443 4.89 -38.51 18.19
C GLU A 443 5.43 -38.17 19.59
N ARG A 444 4.88 -37.17 20.32
CA ARG A 444 5.46 -36.68 21.59
C ARG A 444 4.42 -36.15 22.59
N SER A 445 4.70 -36.29 23.90
CA SER A 445 3.70 -36.05 24.96
C SER A 445 3.65 -34.64 25.56
N SER A 446 4.69 -33.78 25.47
CA SER A 446 4.68 -32.41 26.03
C SER A 446 5.79 -31.50 25.45
N PRO A 447 5.66 -30.94 24.23
CA PRO A 447 6.72 -30.13 23.63
C PRO A 447 6.80 -28.71 24.22
N ILE A 448 8.00 -28.13 24.23
CA ILE A 448 8.18 -26.67 24.27
C ILE A 448 8.10 -26.15 22.84
N CYS A 449 7.12 -25.29 22.58
CA CYS A 449 6.87 -24.69 21.28
C CYS A 449 7.17 -23.20 21.30
N ILE A 450 7.96 -22.71 20.34
CA ILE A 450 8.08 -21.28 20.04
C ILE A 450 7.26 -20.95 18.79
N VAL A 451 6.37 -19.95 18.89
CA VAL A 451 5.75 -19.30 17.73
C VAL A 451 6.59 -18.06 17.40
N ALA A 452 7.34 -18.12 16.30
CA ALA A 452 8.46 -17.20 16.01
C ALA A 452 8.08 -15.97 15.18
N ASP A 453 6.79 -15.65 15.11
CA ASP A 453 6.24 -14.54 14.36
C ASP A 453 5.02 -13.92 15.08
N ASP A 454 4.21 -13.14 14.38
CA ASP A 454 2.99 -12.50 14.92
C ASP A 454 1.74 -13.37 14.78
N SER A 455 1.88 -14.67 14.53
CA SER A 455 0.76 -15.59 14.37
C SER A 455 0.00 -15.82 15.68
N VAL A 456 -1.15 -15.16 15.81
CA VAL A 456 -2.09 -15.48 16.89
C VAL A 456 -2.79 -16.82 16.65
N PHE A 457 -3.03 -17.21 15.40
CA PHE A 457 -3.70 -18.47 15.09
C PHE A 457 -2.83 -19.69 15.44
N LEU A 458 -1.52 -19.67 15.15
CA LEU A 458 -0.63 -20.77 15.53
C LEU A 458 -0.52 -20.93 17.04
N ALA A 459 -0.37 -19.82 17.77
CA ALA A 459 -0.37 -19.87 19.22
C ALA A 459 -1.64 -20.55 19.76
N LEU A 460 -2.80 -20.22 19.19
CA LEU A 460 -4.07 -20.86 19.55
C LEU A 460 -4.12 -22.34 19.20
N ILE A 461 -3.85 -22.72 17.94
CA ILE A 461 -4.02 -24.11 17.52
C ILE A 461 -3.02 -25.04 18.19
N VAL A 462 -1.78 -24.58 18.46
CA VAL A 462 -0.81 -25.38 19.21
C VAL A 462 -1.32 -25.61 20.63
N SER A 463 -1.76 -24.57 21.34
CA SER A 463 -2.29 -24.73 22.70
C SER A 463 -3.57 -25.57 22.74
N PHE A 464 -4.43 -25.46 21.73
CA PHE A 464 -5.68 -26.22 21.61
C PHE A 464 -5.44 -27.71 21.31
N LEU A 465 -4.54 -28.03 20.37
CA LEU A 465 -4.28 -29.40 19.93
C LEU A 465 -3.27 -30.13 20.83
N LEU A 466 -2.41 -29.38 21.52
CA LEU A 466 -1.39 -29.89 22.45
C LEU A 466 -1.55 -29.24 23.83
N PRO A 467 -2.59 -29.57 24.62
CA PRO A 467 -2.84 -28.92 25.91
C PRO A 467 -1.72 -29.10 26.94
N SER A 468 -0.87 -30.12 26.78
CA SER A 468 0.31 -30.39 27.62
C SER A 468 1.56 -29.61 27.19
N SER A 469 1.52 -28.92 26.04
CA SER A 469 2.65 -28.13 25.55
C SER A 469 2.85 -26.85 26.36
N LYS A 470 4.06 -26.31 26.31
CA LYS A 470 4.39 -24.96 26.77
C LYS A 470 4.59 -24.09 25.53
N VAL A 471 3.70 -23.14 25.31
CA VAL A 471 3.72 -22.27 24.13
C VAL A 471 4.36 -20.94 24.47
N LEU A 472 5.35 -20.58 23.69
CA LEU A 472 6.16 -19.39 23.82
C LEU A 472 5.93 -18.51 22.58
N ALA A 473 5.00 -17.58 22.65
CA ALA A 473 4.68 -16.69 21.54
C ALA A 473 5.63 -15.48 21.52
N MET A 474 6.33 -15.25 20.41
CA MET A 474 7.28 -14.14 20.31
C MET A 474 6.62 -12.79 20.05
N PHE A 475 5.65 -12.73 19.13
CA PHE A 475 4.92 -11.49 18.80
C PHE A 475 5.84 -10.27 18.60
N PRO A 476 6.81 -10.32 17.66
CA PRO A 476 7.80 -9.27 17.49
C PRO A 476 7.19 -7.88 17.21
N CYS A 477 6.07 -7.82 16.49
CA CYS A 477 5.36 -6.58 16.20
C CYS A 477 4.13 -6.39 17.11
N LEU A 478 3.34 -7.45 17.37
CA LEU A 478 2.13 -7.38 18.18
C LEU A 478 2.42 -7.13 19.66
N ARG A 479 3.49 -7.72 20.20
CA ARG A 479 3.90 -7.62 21.61
C ARG A 479 2.72 -7.89 22.55
N ASP A 480 2.46 -6.99 23.50
CA ASP A 480 1.40 -7.09 24.49
C ASP A 480 -0.01 -7.15 23.85
N SER A 481 -0.21 -6.59 22.65
CA SER A 481 -1.52 -6.69 21.98
C SER A 481 -1.86 -8.14 21.59
N GLY A 482 -0.85 -8.93 21.21
CA GLY A 482 -1.02 -10.36 20.95
C GLY A 482 -1.33 -11.13 22.23
N LEU A 483 -0.70 -10.79 23.36
CA LEU A 483 -1.02 -11.38 24.66
C LEU A 483 -2.45 -11.07 25.09
N ASN A 484 -2.84 -9.80 25.00
CA ASN A 484 -4.19 -9.34 25.35
C ASN A 484 -5.25 -10.02 24.48
N TYR A 485 -4.95 -10.24 23.20
CA TYR A 485 -5.78 -11.01 22.30
C TYR A 485 -5.95 -12.45 22.77
N LEU A 486 -4.85 -13.17 23.03
CA LEU A 486 -4.90 -14.58 23.48
C LEU A 486 -5.69 -14.73 24.78
N GLN A 487 -5.49 -13.81 25.74
CA GLN A 487 -6.25 -13.78 26.99
C GLN A 487 -7.75 -13.58 26.75
N ALA A 488 -8.12 -12.71 25.80
CA ALA A 488 -9.52 -12.42 25.50
C ALA A 488 -10.28 -13.59 24.85
N VAL A 489 -9.56 -14.53 24.23
CA VAL A 489 -10.15 -15.71 23.57
C VAL A 489 -9.87 -17.03 24.29
N ALA A 490 -9.15 -17.00 25.42
CA ALA A 490 -8.68 -18.18 26.12
C ALA A 490 -9.81 -19.11 26.56
N ASP A 491 -10.80 -18.58 27.28
CA ASP A 491 -11.92 -19.37 27.80
C ASP A 491 -12.71 -20.05 26.68
N ALA A 492 -12.98 -19.32 25.61
CA ALA A 492 -13.74 -19.81 24.47
C ALA A 492 -13.02 -20.93 23.68
N ASN A 493 -11.68 -20.98 23.78
CA ASN A 493 -10.84 -21.99 23.16
C ASN A 493 -10.30 -23.03 24.16
N ASN A 494 -10.78 -23.02 25.42
CA ASN A 494 -10.30 -23.89 26.51
C ASN A 494 -8.78 -23.84 26.71
N LEU A 495 -8.18 -22.65 26.61
CA LEU A 495 -6.73 -22.47 26.73
C LEU A 495 -6.30 -22.34 28.20
N SER A 496 -5.22 -23.03 28.55
CA SER A 496 -4.55 -22.88 29.84
C SER A 496 -3.52 -21.75 29.76
N MET A 497 -3.87 -20.53 30.19
CA MET A 497 -2.99 -19.36 30.06
C MET A 497 -1.68 -19.47 30.86
N ASP A 498 -1.59 -20.35 31.86
CA ASP A 498 -0.35 -20.70 32.56
C ASP A 498 0.67 -21.42 31.67
N ARG A 499 0.21 -22.00 30.56
CA ARG A 499 1.05 -22.70 29.56
C ARG A 499 1.46 -21.82 28.39
N ILE A 500 0.88 -20.62 28.28
CA ILE A 500 1.19 -19.66 27.22
C ILE A 500 1.97 -18.50 27.82
N LYS A 501 3.18 -18.26 27.33
CA LYS A 501 4.01 -17.12 27.71
C LYS A 501 4.38 -16.30 26.48
N VAL A 502 4.12 -15.00 26.51
CA VAL A 502 4.62 -14.08 25.49
C VAL A 502 6.04 -13.67 25.84
N ILE A 503 6.97 -13.91 24.92
CA ILE A 503 8.37 -13.56 25.08
C ILE A 503 8.56 -12.13 24.58
N GLY A 504 8.65 -11.17 25.50
CA GLY A 504 8.96 -9.76 25.20
C GLY A 504 10.42 -9.51 24.78
N LYS A 505 11.08 -10.47 24.12
CA LYS A 505 12.49 -10.44 23.70
C LYS A 505 12.60 -10.88 22.23
N LYS A 506 13.57 -10.31 21.51
CA LYS A 506 13.98 -10.76 20.16
C LYS A 506 14.64 -12.15 20.24
N ALA A 507 14.64 -12.92 19.14
CA ALA A 507 15.34 -14.22 19.10
C ALA A 507 16.80 -14.12 19.51
N SER A 508 17.50 -13.08 19.03
CA SER A 508 18.91 -12.84 19.37
C SER A 508 19.19 -12.61 20.86
N SER A 509 18.17 -12.34 21.66
CA SER A 509 18.26 -12.07 23.10
C SER A 509 17.71 -13.20 23.97
N LEU A 510 17.18 -14.26 23.34
CA LEU A 510 16.66 -15.44 24.04
C LEU A 510 17.80 -16.33 24.49
N THR A 511 17.69 -16.84 25.72
CA THR A 511 18.72 -17.68 26.34
C THR A 511 18.10 -18.95 26.92
N THR A 512 18.93 -19.95 27.22
CA THR A 512 18.49 -21.16 27.92
C THR A 512 17.80 -20.86 29.26
N ASN A 513 18.18 -19.78 29.94
CA ASN A 513 17.55 -19.38 31.21
C ASN A 513 16.08 -18.99 31.03
N ASP A 514 15.74 -18.36 29.90
CA ASP A 514 14.35 -18.00 29.58
C ASP A 514 13.46 -19.23 29.37
N LEU A 515 14.10 -20.36 29.04
CA LEU A 515 13.51 -21.67 28.79
C LEU A 515 13.67 -22.65 29.97
N ASN A 516 14.15 -22.20 31.13
CA ASN A 516 14.47 -23.06 32.28
C ASN A 516 15.43 -24.21 31.94
N HIS A 517 16.39 -23.97 31.04
CA HIS A 517 17.37 -24.94 30.51
C HIS A 517 16.76 -26.11 29.72
N GLU A 518 15.48 -26.06 29.40
CA GLU A 518 14.84 -27.01 28.51
C GLU A 518 15.09 -26.63 27.03
N LYS A 519 15.10 -27.64 26.16
CA LYS A 519 15.26 -27.45 24.71
C LYS A 519 13.90 -27.26 24.03
N VAL A 520 13.89 -26.44 22.98
CA VAL A 520 12.70 -26.21 22.14
C VAL A 520 12.52 -27.40 21.21
N ASN A 521 11.36 -28.07 21.29
CA ASN A 521 11.05 -29.23 20.47
C ASN A 521 10.30 -28.85 19.19
N MET A 522 9.75 -27.64 19.16
CA MET A 522 8.85 -27.18 18.12
C MET A 522 9.07 -25.68 17.87
N LEU A 523 9.41 -25.32 16.64
CA LEU A 523 9.54 -23.94 16.18
C LEU A 523 8.58 -23.75 15.02
N VAL A 524 7.54 -22.93 15.21
CA VAL A 524 6.51 -22.71 14.20
C VAL A 524 6.34 -21.24 13.84
N GLY A 525 5.90 -20.99 12.61
CA GLY A 525 5.49 -19.68 12.10
C GLY A 525 4.57 -19.82 10.90
N GLU A 526 3.78 -18.79 10.63
CA GLU A 526 3.07 -18.59 9.35
C GLU A 526 3.93 -17.82 8.34
N PRO A 527 5.18 -17.50 8.69
CA PRO A 527 5.87 -16.28 8.31
C PRO A 527 5.00 -15.01 8.20
N PHE A 528 4.32 -14.61 9.28
CA PHE A 528 3.51 -13.39 9.34
C PHE A 528 4.04 -12.37 10.36
N TYR A 529 4.28 -11.14 9.90
CA TYR A 529 4.73 -10.03 10.75
C TYR A 529 3.77 -8.85 10.63
N HIS A 530 3.14 -8.48 11.75
CA HIS A 530 2.13 -7.43 11.76
C HIS A 530 2.74 -6.07 11.37
N GLY A 531 2.08 -5.35 10.46
CA GLY A 531 2.58 -4.09 9.89
C GLY A 531 3.57 -4.26 8.74
N SER A 532 3.92 -5.49 8.35
CA SER A 532 4.82 -5.80 7.22
C SER A 532 4.11 -6.48 6.05
N GLU A 533 2.78 -6.57 6.07
CA GLU A 533 1.97 -7.22 5.03
C GLU A 533 2.07 -6.55 3.66
N GLY A 534 2.58 -5.31 3.62
CA GLY A 534 2.78 -4.54 2.40
C GLY A 534 4.02 -4.89 1.58
N MET A 535 4.91 -5.72 2.12
CA MET A 535 6.28 -5.93 1.62
C MET A 535 6.39 -7.06 0.58
N LEU A 536 7.61 -7.26 0.06
CA LEU A 536 7.94 -8.35 -0.86
C LEU A 536 7.87 -9.72 -0.16
N PRO A 537 7.45 -10.80 -0.86
CA PRO A 537 7.20 -12.10 -0.22
C PRO A 537 8.39 -12.69 0.54
N TRP A 538 9.62 -12.50 0.05
CA TRP A 538 10.83 -13.01 0.70
C TRP A 538 11.25 -12.24 1.94
N GLN A 539 10.65 -11.10 2.26
CA GLN A 539 10.90 -10.48 3.55
C GLN A 539 10.33 -11.31 4.71
N ASN A 540 9.38 -12.21 4.43
CA ASN A 540 8.93 -13.21 5.39
C ASN A 540 9.99 -14.29 5.68
N LEU A 541 11.11 -14.34 4.94
CA LEU A 541 12.30 -15.13 5.31
C LEU A 541 12.98 -14.63 6.58
N ARG A 542 12.50 -13.52 7.16
CA ARG A 542 12.73 -13.21 8.57
C ARG A 542 12.53 -14.43 9.46
N PHE A 543 11.55 -15.30 9.20
CA PHE A 543 11.37 -16.55 9.96
C PHE A 543 12.63 -17.43 9.93
N TRP A 544 13.31 -17.53 8.79
CA TRP A 544 14.54 -18.29 8.64
C TRP A 544 15.69 -17.68 9.45
N ASN A 545 15.76 -16.35 9.51
CA ASN A 545 16.69 -15.64 10.38
C ASN A 545 16.38 -15.89 11.87
N GLU A 546 15.11 -15.81 12.30
CA GLU A 546 14.72 -16.12 13.68
C GLU A 546 15.06 -17.60 14.02
N ARG A 547 14.82 -18.55 13.11
CA ARG A 547 15.25 -19.96 13.26
C ARG A 547 16.75 -20.11 13.42
N THR A 548 17.53 -19.32 12.69
CA THR A 548 19.00 -19.32 12.77
C THR A 548 19.47 -18.83 14.13
N LEU A 549 18.89 -17.72 14.62
CA LEU A 549 19.22 -17.15 15.92
C LEU A 549 18.81 -18.07 17.08
N LEU A 550 17.75 -18.85 16.91
CA LEU A 550 17.26 -19.79 17.91
C LEU A 550 17.95 -21.16 17.87
N ASP A 551 18.78 -21.45 16.87
CA ASP A 551 19.44 -22.75 16.67
C ASP A 551 20.08 -23.33 17.96
N PRO A 552 20.81 -22.54 18.79
CA PRO A 552 21.39 -23.06 20.03
C PRO A 552 20.37 -23.54 21.08
N LEU A 553 19.11 -23.12 20.96
CA LEU A 553 18.01 -23.44 21.88
C LEU A 553 17.15 -24.61 21.39
N LEU A 554 17.29 -25.03 20.13
CA LEU A 554 16.54 -26.14 19.55
C LEU A 554 17.07 -27.50 20.05
N SER A 555 16.19 -28.50 20.13
CA SER A 555 16.59 -29.90 20.22
C SER A 555 17.10 -30.39 18.86
N GLU A 556 17.95 -31.42 18.84
CA GLU A 556 18.52 -31.97 17.60
C GLU A 556 17.46 -32.45 16.60
N ASP A 557 16.30 -32.83 17.11
CA ASP A 557 15.14 -33.36 16.40
C ASP A 557 13.95 -32.39 16.39
N ALA A 558 14.21 -31.10 16.60
CA ALA A 558 13.17 -30.08 16.65
C ALA A 558 12.31 -30.09 15.37
N PHE A 559 11.00 -29.99 15.56
CA PHE A 559 10.05 -29.84 14.48
C PHE A 559 9.99 -28.37 14.05
N ILE A 560 10.31 -28.10 12.79
CA ILE A 560 10.35 -26.75 12.21
C ILE A 560 9.22 -26.62 11.18
N MET A 561 8.35 -25.63 11.35
CA MET A 561 7.23 -25.36 10.44
C MET A 561 7.14 -23.85 10.13
N PRO A 562 7.13 -23.43 8.85
CA PRO A 562 7.37 -24.25 7.66
C PRO A 562 8.76 -24.91 7.68
N CYS A 563 8.90 -26.07 7.05
CA CYS A 563 10.17 -26.79 6.97
C CYS A 563 11.09 -26.21 5.88
N LYS A 564 10.48 -25.64 4.82
CA LYS A 564 11.17 -24.89 3.77
C LYS A 564 10.22 -23.93 3.05
N GLY A 565 10.80 -22.91 2.44
CA GLY A 565 10.14 -22.10 1.41
C GLY A 565 10.60 -22.55 0.02
N ILE A 566 9.73 -22.53 -0.98
CA ILE A 566 10.10 -22.73 -2.39
C ILE A 566 9.84 -21.42 -3.12
N LEU A 567 10.89 -20.80 -3.67
CA LEU A 567 10.74 -19.61 -4.52
C LEU A 567 10.15 -20.04 -5.86
N ARG A 568 8.91 -19.64 -6.09
CA ARG A 568 8.16 -19.91 -7.31
C ARG A 568 8.06 -18.66 -8.16
N PHE A 569 7.95 -18.85 -9.46
CA PHE A 569 7.61 -17.75 -10.36
C PHE A 569 6.90 -18.23 -11.62
N CYS A 570 6.25 -17.28 -12.31
CA CYS A 570 5.72 -17.50 -13.65
C CYS A 570 5.85 -16.22 -14.49
N ALA A 571 6.06 -16.38 -15.80
CA ALA A 571 6.10 -15.28 -16.75
C ALA A 571 4.69 -14.73 -16.98
N MET A 572 4.56 -13.41 -17.05
CA MET A 572 3.29 -12.71 -17.01
C MET A 572 3.20 -11.61 -18.08
N SER A 573 2.03 -11.51 -18.69
CA SER A 573 1.60 -10.29 -19.38
C SER A 573 0.90 -9.38 -18.38
N LEU A 574 1.44 -8.18 -18.16
CA LEU A 574 0.98 -7.17 -17.19
C LEU A 574 1.09 -5.75 -17.80
N PRO A 575 0.41 -5.48 -18.93
CA PRO A 575 0.62 -4.25 -19.71
C PRO A 575 0.27 -2.97 -18.96
N ASP A 576 -0.71 -3.01 -18.06
CA ASP A 576 -1.17 -1.82 -17.34
C ASP A 576 -0.15 -1.43 -16.26
N LEU A 577 0.27 -2.41 -15.45
CA LEU A 577 1.34 -2.22 -14.46
C LEU A 577 2.68 -1.87 -15.11
N TRP A 578 3.04 -2.46 -16.25
CA TRP A 578 4.28 -2.07 -16.92
C TRP A 578 4.20 -0.64 -17.46
N ARG A 579 3.04 -0.24 -18.04
CA ARG A 579 2.83 1.12 -18.56
C ARG A 579 2.84 2.19 -17.46
N SER A 580 2.40 1.89 -16.23
CA SER A 580 2.56 2.84 -15.13
C SER A 580 4.01 3.07 -14.72
N ARG A 581 4.91 2.16 -15.09
CA ARG A 581 6.33 2.20 -14.72
C ARG A 581 7.26 2.47 -15.90
N ARG A 582 6.75 2.74 -17.11
CA ARG A 582 7.61 2.96 -18.29
C ARG A 582 8.39 4.27 -18.22
N SER A 583 9.49 4.32 -18.96
CA SER A 583 10.33 5.49 -19.15
C SER A 583 9.52 6.63 -19.76
N LEU A 584 9.80 7.83 -19.26
CA LEU A 584 9.21 9.07 -19.70
C LEU A 584 10.23 9.81 -20.56
N LYS A 585 9.73 10.47 -21.59
CA LYS A 585 10.53 11.42 -22.38
C LYS A 585 9.80 12.75 -22.41
N ASP A 586 8.66 12.79 -23.08
CA ASP A 586 7.78 13.95 -23.12
C ASP A 586 6.52 13.70 -22.28
N VAL A 587 6.21 14.63 -21.38
CA VAL A 587 4.94 14.66 -20.65
C VAL A 587 4.27 15.99 -20.90
N GLU A 588 3.24 15.97 -21.75
CA GLU A 588 2.46 17.15 -22.18
C GLU A 588 3.35 18.32 -22.66
N GLY A 589 4.43 18.01 -23.40
CA GLY A 589 5.36 18.97 -24.00
C GLY A 589 6.60 19.30 -23.18
N PHE A 590 6.85 18.61 -22.06
CA PHE A 590 8.00 18.85 -21.18
C PHE A 590 8.90 17.61 -21.09
N ASP A 591 10.22 17.82 -21.15
CA ASP A 591 11.22 16.77 -20.96
C ASP A 591 11.21 16.28 -19.51
N HIS A 592 10.82 15.03 -19.32
CA HIS A 592 10.84 14.34 -18.04
C HIS A 592 11.84 13.19 -17.99
N SER A 593 12.72 13.03 -18.99
CA SER A 593 13.69 11.92 -19.04
C SER A 593 14.59 11.82 -17.80
N VAL A 594 14.90 12.96 -17.16
CA VAL A 594 15.72 13.03 -15.94
C VAL A 594 15.11 12.30 -14.74
N VAL A 595 13.79 12.04 -14.73
CA VAL A 595 13.13 11.34 -13.62
C VAL A 595 13.32 9.83 -13.67
N ASN A 596 13.60 9.25 -14.84
CA ASN A 596 13.57 7.81 -15.07
C ASN A 596 14.54 7.05 -14.15
N ASP A 597 15.79 7.50 -14.06
CA ASP A 597 16.80 6.86 -13.22
C ASP A 597 16.49 6.99 -11.72
N THR A 598 15.97 8.16 -11.31
CA THR A 598 15.67 8.45 -9.91
C THR A 598 14.40 7.73 -9.43
N LEU A 599 13.40 7.55 -10.30
CA LEU A 599 12.13 6.90 -10.00
C LEU A 599 12.08 5.43 -10.43
N GLY A 600 13.20 4.85 -10.90
CA GLY A 600 13.31 3.44 -11.27
C GLY A 600 12.37 3.01 -12.40
N ALA A 601 12.34 3.79 -13.49
CA ALA A 601 11.50 3.49 -14.65
C ALA A 601 11.98 2.25 -15.42
N CYS A 602 11.05 1.51 -15.99
CA CYS A 602 11.30 0.47 -16.98
C CYS A 602 11.57 1.11 -18.34
N GLY A 603 12.43 0.50 -19.16
CA GLY A 603 12.76 0.99 -20.50
C GLY A 603 13.90 2.01 -20.44
N ASP A 604 14.76 1.98 -21.46
CA ASP A 604 15.93 2.87 -21.59
C ASP A 604 16.87 2.87 -20.36
N LEU A 605 16.87 1.77 -19.60
CA LEU A 605 17.76 1.62 -18.46
C LEU A 605 19.21 1.44 -18.95
N PRO A 606 20.20 2.11 -18.34
CA PRO A 606 21.60 1.97 -18.74
C PRO A 606 22.12 0.56 -18.43
N GLY A 607 22.63 -0.14 -19.46
CA GLY A 607 23.21 -1.48 -19.36
C GLY A 607 22.16 -2.60 -19.29
N GLU A 608 22.54 -3.76 -18.75
CA GLU A 608 21.66 -4.93 -18.57
C GLU A 608 20.81 -4.84 -17.29
N GLN A 609 20.47 -3.62 -16.85
CA GLN A 609 19.67 -3.42 -15.63
C GLN A 609 18.25 -3.95 -15.82
N GLN A 610 17.80 -4.73 -14.85
CA GLN A 610 16.43 -5.25 -14.78
C GLN A 610 15.49 -4.15 -14.30
N GLY A 611 14.19 -4.30 -14.59
CA GLY A 611 13.16 -3.43 -14.02
C GLY A 611 13.07 -3.58 -12.49
N PRO A 612 12.26 -2.76 -11.81
CA PRO A 612 12.06 -2.89 -10.38
C PRO A 612 11.28 -4.17 -10.05
N CYS A 613 11.52 -4.69 -8.83
CA CYS A 613 10.64 -5.69 -8.24
C CYS A 613 9.77 -5.04 -7.16
N LEU A 614 8.45 -5.14 -7.31
CA LEU A 614 7.50 -4.41 -6.47
C LEU A 614 6.40 -5.33 -5.91
N PRO A 615 5.96 -5.12 -4.66
CA PRO A 615 4.95 -5.96 -4.03
C PRO A 615 3.53 -5.57 -4.47
N TYR A 616 2.84 -6.50 -5.13
CA TYR A 616 1.51 -6.29 -5.67
C TYR A 616 0.57 -7.46 -5.41
N TYR A 617 -0.70 -7.16 -5.15
CA TYR A 617 -1.76 -8.14 -5.41
C TYR A 617 -1.91 -8.25 -6.93
N VAL A 618 -1.38 -9.31 -7.55
CA VAL A 618 -1.36 -9.43 -9.03
C VAL A 618 -2.75 -9.31 -9.63
N TRP A 619 -3.78 -9.80 -8.94
CA TRP A 619 -5.18 -9.67 -9.39
C TRP A 619 -5.68 -8.22 -9.47
N GLN A 620 -4.99 -7.26 -8.84
CA GLN A 620 -5.31 -5.83 -8.91
C GLN A 620 -4.49 -5.09 -10.00
N CYS A 621 -3.58 -5.75 -10.72
CA CYS A 621 -2.66 -5.11 -11.67
C CYS A 621 -3.25 -4.81 -13.06
N GLY A 622 -4.57 -4.60 -13.15
CA GLY A 622 -5.27 -4.41 -14.42
C GLY A 622 -5.38 -5.72 -15.21
N TYR A 623 -5.11 -5.69 -16.52
CA TYR A 623 -5.05 -6.91 -17.32
C TYR A 623 -3.87 -7.78 -16.89
N THR A 624 -4.16 -9.05 -16.60
CA THR A 624 -3.12 -10.05 -16.27
C THR A 624 -3.35 -11.35 -17.04
N LYS A 625 -2.28 -11.96 -17.53
CA LYS A 625 -2.30 -13.29 -18.18
C LYS A 625 -1.01 -14.04 -17.88
N LYS A 626 -1.10 -15.30 -17.44
CA LYS A 626 0.06 -16.21 -17.33
C LYS A 626 0.53 -16.58 -18.74
N LEU A 627 1.84 -16.52 -18.99
CA LEU A 627 2.46 -16.85 -20.27
C LEU A 627 3.31 -18.12 -20.21
N SER A 628 3.65 -18.58 -19.00
CA SER A 628 4.38 -19.81 -18.76
C SER A 628 3.68 -20.64 -17.69
N GLU A 629 4.11 -21.90 -17.56
CA GLU A 629 3.88 -22.69 -16.37
C GLU A 629 4.57 -22.06 -15.14
N VAL A 630 4.28 -22.61 -13.96
CA VAL A 630 4.96 -22.23 -12.72
C VAL A 630 6.27 -22.99 -12.60
N TYR A 631 7.36 -22.27 -12.38
CA TYR A 631 8.70 -22.83 -12.18
C TYR A 631 9.15 -22.64 -10.73
N SER A 632 10.01 -23.55 -10.27
CA SER A 632 10.79 -23.41 -9.03
C SER A 632 12.17 -22.87 -9.35
N LEU A 633 12.61 -21.83 -8.64
CA LEU A 633 13.96 -21.28 -8.75
C LEU A 633 14.91 -21.84 -7.69
N MET A 634 14.46 -21.88 -6.44
CA MET A 634 15.29 -22.33 -5.32
C MET A 634 14.44 -22.84 -4.16
N ASP A 635 15.01 -23.79 -3.41
CA ASP A 635 14.50 -24.26 -2.13
C ASP A 635 15.26 -23.57 -1.00
N LEU A 636 14.53 -23.06 -0.01
CA LEU A 636 15.04 -22.33 1.15
C LEU A 636 14.82 -23.21 2.38
N ASN A 637 15.81 -24.02 2.74
CA ASN A 637 15.69 -25.08 3.74
C ASN A 637 15.78 -24.55 5.18
N PHE A 638 14.66 -24.54 5.92
CA PHE A 638 14.62 -24.04 7.30
C PHE A 638 15.02 -25.09 8.32
N SER A 639 15.36 -26.31 7.88
CA SER A 639 16.05 -27.28 8.74
C SER A 639 17.51 -26.87 8.98
N GLU A 640 18.05 -25.91 8.21
CA GLU A 640 19.43 -25.42 8.29
C GLU A 640 19.46 -23.93 8.65
N PRO A 641 20.58 -23.42 9.21
CA PRO A 641 20.83 -21.99 9.35
C PRO A 641 20.71 -21.24 8.01
N ILE A 642 20.29 -19.97 8.08
CA ILE A 642 20.17 -19.08 6.93
C ILE A 642 21.51 -18.93 6.22
N HIS A 643 21.47 -19.05 4.90
CA HIS A 643 22.62 -18.91 4.02
C HIS A 643 22.19 -18.41 2.65
N SER A 644 23.11 -17.82 1.91
CA SER A 644 22.82 -17.30 0.58
C SER A 644 22.53 -18.44 -0.38
N CYS A 645 21.53 -18.27 -1.25
CA CYS A 645 21.07 -19.28 -2.18
C CYS A 645 21.06 -18.74 -3.61
N PHE A 646 21.42 -19.58 -4.57
CA PHE A 646 21.35 -19.28 -5.98
C PHE A 646 20.46 -20.30 -6.68
N GLY A 647 19.67 -19.82 -7.65
CA GLY A 647 18.82 -20.65 -8.47
C GLY A 647 18.74 -20.11 -9.89
N GLU A 648 18.69 -21.01 -10.87
CA GLU A 648 18.50 -20.66 -12.28
C GLU A 648 17.55 -21.64 -12.96
N THR A 649 16.85 -21.17 -13.99
CA THR A 649 16.03 -22.04 -14.83
C THR A 649 15.82 -21.47 -16.23
N LYS A 650 15.32 -22.31 -17.13
CA LYS A 650 14.86 -21.91 -18.46
C LYS A 650 13.34 -21.95 -18.48
N VAL A 651 12.74 -20.80 -18.80
CA VAL A 651 11.30 -20.62 -18.94
C VAL A 651 10.91 -20.85 -20.39
N GLU A 652 10.08 -21.85 -20.59
CA GLU A 652 9.37 -22.09 -21.85
C GLU A 652 7.99 -21.43 -21.76
N PHE A 653 7.59 -20.76 -22.83
CA PHE A 653 6.31 -20.06 -22.86
C PHE A 653 5.21 -21.01 -23.33
N ALA A 654 4.11 -21.09 -22.57
CA ALA A 654 2.95 -21.90 -22.88
C ALA A 654 1.96 -21.18 -23.82
N HIS A 655 2.03 -19.85 -23.87
CA HIS A 655 1.08 -19.02 -24.62
C HIS A 655 1.76 -17.84 -25.31
N ASP A 656 1.22 -17.47 -26.48
CA ASP A 656 1.60 -16.24 -27.18
C ASP A 656 1.20 -14.99 -26.37
N GLY A 657 2.04 -13.96 -26.49
CA GLY A 657 1.76 -12.63 -25.98
C GLY A 657 3.01 -11.79 -25.77
N THR A 658 2.84 -10.69 -25.03
CA THR A 658 3.94 -9.83 -24.59
C THR A 658 4.28 -10.15 -23.13
N CYS A 659 5.46 -10.69 -22.88
CA CYS A 659 5.99 -10.82 -21.52
C CYS A 659 6.42 -9.44 -21.00
N HIS A 660 5.83 -9.02 -19.89
CA HIS A 660 6.16 -7.74 -19.25
C HIS A 660 6.99 -7.92 -17.97
N GLY A 661 7.09 -9.16 -17.47
CA GLY A 661 7.70 -9.45 -16.18
C GLY A 661 7.33 -10.82 -15.65
N PHE A 662 7.69 -11.05 -14.40
CA PHE A 662 7.41 -12.26 -13.66
C PHE A 662 6.64 -11.94 -12.38
N ALA A 663 5.63 -12.75 -12.08
CA ALA A 663 5.12 -12.84 -10.72
C ALA A 663 6.01 -13.84 -9.96
N VAL A 664 6.43 -13.47 -8.75
CA VAL A 664 7.33 -14.24 -7.88
C VAL A 664 6.73 -14.33 -6.49
N TRP A 665 6.77 -15.52 -5.88
CA TRP A 665 6.19 -15.76 -4.56
C TRP A 665 6.89 -16.94 -3.86
N ILE A 666 6.50 -17.20 -2.62
CA ILE A 666 7.01 -18.34 -1.84
C ILE A 666 5.87 -19.32 -1.58
N ASP A 667 6.04 -20.57 -2.00
CA ASP A 667 5.24 -21.66 -1.47
C ASP A 667 5.83 -22.12 -0.14
N TRP A 668 5.01 -22.16 0.91
CA TRP A 668 5.42 -22.62 2.24
C TRP A 668 5.14 -24.11 2.38
N VAL A 669 6.18 -24.92 2.49
CA VAL A 669 6.07 -26.34 2.78
C VAL A 669 6.01 -26.52 4.28
N LEU A 670 4.92 -27.09 4.79
CA LEU A 670 4.68 -27.17 6.22
C LEU A 670 5.31 -28.40 6.87
N ASP A 671 5.48 -29.49 6.12
CA ASP A 671 5.92 -30.80 6.60
C ASP A 671 7.12 -31.34 5.81
N LYS A 672 7.87 -32.28 6.40
CA LYS A 672 9.10 -32.82 5.79
C LYS A 672 8.80 -33.69 4.57
N GLU A 673 7.62 -34.29 4.53
CA GLU A 673 7.12 -35.14 3.45
C GLU A 673 6.68 -34.32 2.23
N ASN A 674 6.60 -32.99 2.34
CA ASN A 674 6.03 -32.08 1.34
C ASN A 674 4.56 -32.39 0.99
N SER A 675 3.80 -32.97 1.92
CA SER A 675 2.40 -33.31 1.67
C SER A 675 1.47 -32.12 1.86
N ILE A 676 1.87 -31.11 2.64
CA ILE A 676 1.08 -29.92 2.92
C ILE A 676 1.86 -28.68 2.49
N VAL A 677 1.40 -28.04 1.41
CA VAL A 677 2.01 -26.84 0.83
C VAL A 677 0.97 -25.72 0.74
N ILE A 678 1.32 -24.54 1.26
CA ILE A 678 0.51 -23.32 1.13
C ILE A 678 1.15 -22.44 0.06
N SER A 679 0.44 -22.22 -1.04
CA SER A 679 0.90 -21.31 -2.10
C SER A 679 0.45 -19.88 -1.87
N THR A 680 1.39 -18.93 -1.98
CA THR A 680 1.13 -17.48 -1.94
C THR A 680 1.08 -16.85 -3.34
N GLY A 681 0.96 -17.68 -4.38
CA GLY A 681 1.04 -17.27 -5.78
C GLY A 681 -0.20 -16.57 -6.33
N PRO A 682 -0.14 -16.12 -7.60
CA PRO A 682 -1.26 -15.48 -8.26
C PRO A 682 -2.35 -16.51 -8.60
N GLY A 683 -3.52 -16.34 -8.00
CA GLY A 683 -4.71 -17.16 -8.21
C GLY A 683 -5.89 -16.68 -7.37
N LYS A 684 -7.10 -17.15 -7.70
CA LYS A 684 -8.32 -16.75 -6.98
C LYS A 684 -8.30 -17.19 -5.51
N GLU A 685 -7.79 -18.40 -5.25
CA GLU A 685 -7.66 -18.99 -3.91
C GLU A 685 -6.61 -18.27 -3.04
N SER A 686 -5.59 -17.65 -3.64
CA SER A 686 -4.48 -16.99 -2.93
C SER A 686 -4.51 -15.46 -3.04
N ARG A 687 -5.67 -14.88 -3.36
CA ARG A 687 -5.83 -13.44 -3.64
C ARG A 687 -5.49 -12.51 -2.47
N TYR A 688 -5.32 -13.07 -1.27
CA TYR A 688 -5.00 -12.36 -0.03
C TYR A 688 -3.50 -12.16 0.19
N TRP A 689 -2.67 -12.69 -0.71
CA TRP A 689 -1.23 -12.52 -0.67
C TRP A 689 -0.77 -11.55 -1.75
N LYS A 690 0.20 -10.71 -1.41
CA LYS A 690 0.98 -10.00 -2.43
C LYS A 690 2.04 -10.93 -3.02
N GLN A 691 2.31 -10.75 -4.29
CA GLN A 691 3.44 -11.34 -5.00
C GLN A 691 4.49 -10.25 -5.25
N GLY A 692 5.75 -10.63 -5.40
CA GLY A 692 6.74 -9.77 -6.01
C GLY A 692 6.51 -9.75 -7.51
N VAL A 693 6.43 -8.57 -8.12
CA VAL A 693 6.36 -8.44 -9.58
C VAL A 693 7.67 -7.86 -10.07
N GLN A 694 8.51 -8.73 -10.65
CA GLN A 694 9.75 -8.35 -11.30
C GLN A 694 9.44 -7.91 -12.74
N LEU A 695 9.43 -6.60 -12.98
CA LEU A 695 9.19 -6.09 -14.34
C LEU A 695 10.45 -6.26 -15.20
N LEU A 696 10.24 -6.57 -16.49
CA LEU A 696 11.30 -6.50 -17.48
C LEU A 696 11.59 -5.03 -17.82
N SER A 697 12.85 -4.72 -18.06
CA SER A 697 13.24 -3.39 -18.55
C SER A 697 12.51 -3.09 -19.87
N THR A 698 12.52 -4.03 -20.82
CA THR A 698 11.76 -3.94 -22.07
C THR A 698 10.85 -5.16 -22.21
N PRO A 699 9.55 -5.00 -22.55
CA PRO A 699 8.66 -6.13 -22.79
C PRO A 699 9.12 -6.96 -23.99
N VAL A 700 8.96 -8.27 -23.91
CA VAL A 700 9.44 -9.23 -24.91
C VAL A 700 8.26 -9.93 -25.55
N GLN A 701 8.20 -9.97 -26.89
CA GLN A 701 7.24 -10.81 -27.59
C GLN A 701 7.63 -12.27 -27.45
N VAL A 702 6.69 -13.12 -27.04
CA VAL A 702 6.95 -14.52 -26.75
C VAL A 702 5.90 -15.41 -27.42
N ASN A 703 6.34 -16.59 -27.85
CA ASN A 703 5.48 -17.65 -28.39
C ASN A 703 5.99 -19.03 -27.95
N PRO A 704 5.11 -20.06 -27.95
CA PRO A 704 5.50 -21.40 -27.52
C PRO A 704 6.53 -22.12 -28.40
N ALA A 705 6.64 -21.72 -29.67
CA ALA A 705 7.48 -22.45 -30.63
C ALA A 705 8.97 -22.14 -30.45
N ASN A 706 9.32 -20.87 -30.21
CA ASN A 706 10.69 -20.39 -30.37
C ASN A 706 11.19 -19.51 -29.21
N SER A 707 10.36 -19.20 -28.22
CA SER A 707 10.77 -18.32 -27.13
C SER A 707 11.20 -19.12 -25.90
N VAL A 708 12.42 -18.88 -25.45
CA VAL A 708 12.93 -19.37 -24.17
C VAL A 708 13.60 -18.19 -23.45
N MET A 709 13.36 -18.09 -22.14
CA MET A 709 14.02 -17.08 -21.31
C MET A 709 14.80 -17.76 -20.19
N HIS A 710 16.08 -17.41 -20.04
CA HIS A 710 16.87 -17.83 -18.90
C HIS A 710 16.65 -16.85 -17.75
N VAL A 711 16.42 -17.37 -16.55
CA VAL A 711 16.13 -16.58 -15.35
C VAL A 711 17.00 -17.08 -14.21
N GLU A 712 17.66 -16.15 -13.54
CA GLU A 712 18.50 -16.37 -12.36
C GLU A 712 17.91 -15.60 -11.16
N ALA A 713 18.07 -16.17 -9.98
CA ALA A 713 17.74 -15.54 -8.72
C ALA A 713 18.85 -15.79 -7.69
N ASN A 714 19.23 -14.74 -6.95
CA ASN A 714 20.21 -14.82 -5.88
C ASN A 714 19.64 -14.19 -4.61
N PHE A 715 19.55 -14.99 -3.54
CA PHE A 715 19.18 -14.57 -2.20
C PHE A 715 20.45 -14.29 -1.38
N ASP A 716 20.56 -13.07 -0.86
CA ASP A 716 21.67 -12.66 0.00
C ASP A 716 21.25 -12.73 1.47
N ALA A 717 21.83 -13.67 2.21
CA ALA A 717 21.50 -13.91 3.62
C ALA A 717 22.00 -12.82 4.59
N ASP A 718 22.92 -11.94 4.18
CA ASP A 718 23.42 -10.87 5.05
C ASP A 718 22.45 -9.68 5.10
N ILE A 719 21.69 -9.46 4.01
CA ILE A 719 20.76 -8.34 3.88
C ILE A 719 19.29 -8.77 3.75
N GLY A 720 19.01 -10.05 3.47
CA GLY A 720 17.67 -10.60 3.30
C GLY A 720 16.96 -10.15 2.03
N GLU A 721 17.72 -9.79 0.99
CA GLU A 721 17.18 -9.35 -0.29
C GLU A 721 17.38 -10.40 -1.37
N LEU A 722 16.50 -10.35 -2.38
CA LEU A 722 16.51 -11.25 -3.50
C LEU A 722 16.66 -10.45 -4.79
N THR A 723 17.62 -10.86 -5.62
CA THR A 723 17.91 -10.20 -6.91
C THR A 723 17.62 -11.15 -8.06
N PHE A 724 17.07 -10.62 -9.15
CA PHE A 724 16.72 -11.39 -10.33
C PHE A 724 17.54 -10.91 -11.53
N LYS A 725 17.87 -11.83 -12.43
CA LYS A 725 18.34 -11.54 -13.78
C LYS A 725 17.54 -12.37 -14.78
N SER A 726 17.27 -11.79 -15.94
CA SER A 726 16.60 -12.49 -17.02
C SER A 726 17.21 -12.12 -18.36
N THR A 727 17.39 -13.13 -19.21
CA THR A 727 18.00 -13.01 -20.54
C THR A 727 17.16 -13.81 -21.54
N THR A 728 16.75 -13.17 -22.63
CA THR A 728 16.02 -13.88 -23.69
C THR A 728 17.03 -14.69 -24.51
N LEU A 729 16.77 -15.99 -24.68
CA LEU A 729 17.57 -16.86 -25.54
C LEU A 729 16.94 -16.82 -26.94
N SER A 730 17.70 -16.31 -27.91
CA SER A 730 17.30 -16.23 -29.33
C SER A 730 17.44 -17.55 -30.06
#